data_AF-A0AAN4YJZ2-F1
#
_entry.id   AF-A0AAN4YJZ2-F1
#
_cell.length_a   1.000
_cell.length_b   1.000
_cell.length_c   1.000
_cell.angle_alpha   90.00
_cell.angle_beta   90.00
_cell.angle_gamma   90.00
#
_symmetry.space_group_name_H-M   'P 1'
#
loop_
_entity.id
_entity.type
_entity.pdbx_description
1 polymer ?
#
loop_
_entity_poly.entity_id
_entity_poly.type
_entity_poly.pdbx_seq_one_letter_code
_entity_poly.pdbx_strand_id
1 'polypeptide(L)'
;MKKQRSLPAAYYRGGTSRAVFFRQEDLPRDRKSWDPIFLDVIGSPDPYGRQLDGLGGGISSLSKICIVGKSQHPEADVDYTFVSLGVKTPDVDYSSNCGNMISAVGPFAVDSKLVQVSSNATDASIRIHNTNTGKVIRATFPVVDGEAASSGTFAIDGVASTAVRIKLDFLNPAGSRTGKLLPTGNVVDTFDGVAATCIDVANPCTFVRASDLGVEGNLTPDEIEVHPDLLARLDSIRRQAGVKMGLASTPETIPGSVPKICLVSTPPENERAVQQKQTASDVDVLARSISVGQPHKAVPITVALALASAARVQGSIVADVASKQPVDQAGITIGHTSGNLLVGADFDPNGALSAATVFRTARRLFEGRIFWKDESMAGATCIPSERLLIRQSDADCRCQSLREQLASLERRYEALAQQHEELLAQKDKDSLHDGANPRALDGLALANSSSHHHDTMGTSESVVPQSRDLRRNANCSYSGRILRPTFSKSTNIEGMNMSTLSCAWNLWGDDSMPTEQPISLSLLNDAAYVELVNIFFERRWPYLPVLHRPTFEAKYLTPFMTNLEVDPVSNFFVYMVLAIAATEKSWVEQENRFIHREFFGRAVLELHYVMRIDDFECAQCLLLLCMYGHNEPQAVNLWYTSGLALRLATGIDLHRRESLVGLDLFRTEMSKRVFWCAYVMDCSIAVNMGRPLGIQDTDISTPLPLQLSDDQLRDAVEPPDPESVTIPTVTDTSTFIHIIKLRRMNAEIYKAFHPAVRSSSARNEIDTLRSYYYSELNMWLVTAPRYPHTHSTFQSLEWFHIAFNHAIMSLYRPSRTAPILSADDLRICTEAAIGLISSYSSLYARNKIKYTFVAIHSLFLAALTMLYALRASPALRQDLTKPVISTNISTFLTLFRGISNGRAVGEKCSSIIERLGTAILTLFDDTEQPISAVDDEFQSWFGLQTNIFSPRDRDAIFGDPVGMSPHLPDVRVDLPWTDLFIEGLDMGAVSAWNFF
;
A
#
# COMPACT_ATOMS: atom_id res chain seq x y z
N MET A 1 25.72 -3.63 24.87
CA MET A 1 25.43 -2.97 23.57
C MET A 1 26.76 -2.65 22.89
N LYS A 2 26.87 -2.81 21.57
CA LYS A 2 28.01 -2.33 20.76
C LYS A 2 27.58 -1.08 19.98
N LYS A 3 28.53 -0.21 19.63
CA LYS A 3 28.29 0.86 18.64
C LYS A 3 28.17 0.28 17.23
N GLN A 4 27.38 0.90 16.37
CA GLN A 4 27.39 0.59 14.93
C GLN A 4 28.78 0.86 14.33
N ARG A 5 29.16 0.08 13.33
CA ARG A 5 30.30 0.37 12.45
C ARG A 5 29.83 1.23 11.28
N SER A 6 30.76 1.86 10.57
CA SER A 6 30.43 2.60 9.34
C SER A 6 31.55 2.57 8.31
N LEU A 7 31.16 2.67 7.04
CA LEU A 7 32.04 2.70 5.87
C LEU A 7 31.60 3.79 4.89
N PRO A 8 32.51 4.39 4.11
CA PRO A 8 32.15 5.21 2.95
C PRO A 8 31.31 4.38 1.97
N ALA A 9 30.23 4.99 1.46
CA ALA A 9 29.38 4.39 0.46
C ALA A 9 28.64 5.49 -0.33
N ALA A 10 28.24 5.17 -1.56
CA ALA A 10 27.29 5.96 -2.32
C ALA A 10 26.04 5.15 -2.64
N TYR A 11 24.95 5.81 -3.00
CA TYR A 11 23.71 5.19 -3.46
C TYR A 11 23.40 5.75 -4.85
N TYR A 12 23.35 4.89 -5.86
CA TYR A 12 23.12 5.29 -7.25
C TYR A 12 21.86 4.64 -7.80
N ARG A 13 21.18 5.37 -8.69
CA ARG A 13 20.32 4.79 -9.71
C ARG A 13 21.19 4.42 -10.92
N GLY A 14 21.12 3.18 -11.38
CA GLY A 14 21.62 2.74 -12.68
C GLY A 14 20.48 2.13 -13.48
N GLY A 15 20.13 2.70 -14.63
CA GLY A 15 18.95 2.31 -15.39
C GLY A 15 17.67 2.41 -14.55
N THR A 16 16.86 1.36 -14.57
CA THR A 16 15.64 1.20 -13.76
C THR A 16 15.90 0.47 -12.43
N SER A 17 17.08 0.61 -11.83
CA SER A 17 17.45 -0.04 -10.58
C SER A 17 18.27 0.87 -9.68
N ARG A 18 18.33 0.56 -8.37
CA ARG A 18 19.17 1.27 -7.40
C ARG A 18 20.05 0.28 -6.64
N ALA A 19 21.25 0.70 -6.26
CA ALA A 19 22.19 -0.10 -5.47
C ALA A 19 23.06 0.80 -4.58
N VAL A 20 23.55 0.23 -3.48
CA VAL A 20 24.64 0.81 -2.70
C VAL A 20 25.97 0.46 -3.37
N PHE A 21 26.81 1.46 -3.57
CA PHE A 21 28.15 1.37 -4.15
C PHE A 21 29.22 1.50 -3.07
N PHE A 22 30.14 0.55 -3.05
CA PHE A 22 31.37 0.60 -2.25
C PHE A 22 32.59 0.66 -3.16
N ARG A 23 33.61 1.41 -2.76
CA ARG A 23 34.96 1.19 -3.30
C ARG A 23 35.53 -0.06 -2.64
N GLN A 24 36.20 -0.92 -3.40
CA GLN A 24 36.78 -2.16 -2.87
C GLN A 24 37.82 -1.88 -1.76
N GLU A 25 38.51 -0.73 -1.81
CA GLU A 25 39.48 -0.31 -0.79
C GLU A 25 38.85 0.10 0.56
N ASP A 26 37.56 0.46 0.58
CA ASP A 26 36.83 0.79 1.80
C ASP A 26 36.32 -0.48 2.52
N LEU A 27 36.18 -1.60 1.82
CA LEU A 27 35.70 -2.86 2.40
C LEU A 27 36.82 -3.64 3.15
N PRO A 28 36.47 -4.54 4.09
CA PRO A 28 37.45 -5.43 4.70
C PRO A 28 38.22 -6.25 3.66
N ARG A 29 39.52 -6.47 3.88
CA ARG A 29 40.36 -7.25 2.93
C ARG A 29 39.91 -8.71 2.79
N ASP A 30 39.33 -9.29 3.83
CA ASP A 30 38.75 -10.64 3.77
C ASP A 30 37.32 -10.58 3.23
N ARG A 31 37.12 -11.16 2.03
CA ARG A 31 35.80 -11.26 1.37
C ARG A 31 34.77 -12.03 2.20
N LYS A 32 35.18 -12.96 3.08
CA LYS A 32 34.23 -13.67 3.96
C LYS A 32 33.56 -12.76 4.98
N SER A 33 34.11 -11.57 5.21
CA SER A 33 33.52 -10.54 6.07
C SER A 33 32.52 -9.64 5.32
N TRP A 34 32.30 -9.82 4.01
CA TRP A 34 31.45 -8.93 3.21
C TRP A 34 29.96 -9.25 3.36
N ASP A 35 29.57 -10.53 3.26
CA ASP A 35 28.16 -10.92 3.23
C ASP A 35 27.36 -10.42 4.45
N PRO A 36 27.86 -10.51 5.71
CA PRO A 36 27.15 -9.96 6.87
C PRO A 36 27.02 -8.43 6.83
N ILE A 37 28.01 -7.73 6.25
CA ILE A 37 27.95 -6.27 6.07
C ILE A 37 26.88 -5.93 5.04
N PHE A 38 26.85 -6.63 3.90
CA PHE A 38 25.91 -6.36 2.81
C PHE A 38 24.47 -6.69 3.20
N LEU A 39 24.26 -7.80 3.93
CA LEU A 39 22.97 -8.19 4.49
C LEU A 39 22.42 -7.11 5.42
N ASP A 40 23.16 -6.69 6.45
CA ASP A 40 22.71 -5.64 7.39
C ASP A 40 22.57 -4.26 6.71
N VAL A 41 23.49 -3.89 5.81
CA VAL A 41 23.41 -2.67 4.99
C VAL A 41 22.13 -2.59 4.15
N ILE A 42 21.69 -3.71 3.60
CA ILE A 42 20.47 -3.80 2.78
C ILE A 42 19.23 -4.04 3.65
N GLY A 43 19.38 -4.47 4.90
CA GLY A 43 18.28 -4.84 5.79
C GLY A 43 17.72 -6.22 5.44
N SER A 44 18.58 -7.22 5.22
CA SER A 44 18.21 -8.59 4.87
C SER A 44 18.91 -9.62 5.76
N PRO A 45 18.29 -10.79 6.02
CA PRO A 45 16.93 -11.17 5.65
C PRO A 45 15.87 -10.35 6.39
N ASP A 46 14.89 -9.82 5.66
CA ASP A 46 13.69 -9.22 6.26
C ASP A 46 12.47 -10.11 5.95
N PRO A 47 11.92 -10.85 6.94
CA PRO A 47 10.74 -11.69 6.73
C PRO A 47 9.51 -10.90 6.26
N TYR A 48 9.43 -9.61 6.59
CA TYR A 48 8.35 -8.71 6.16
C TYR A 48 8.50 -8.26 4.71
N GLY A 49 9.68 -8.42 4.10
CA GLY A 49 9.93 -8.12 2.69
C GLY A 49 10.00 -6.64 2.35
N ARG A 50 10.35 -5.77 3.31
CA ARG A 50 10.35 -4.30 3.19
C ARG A 50 11.75 -3.68 3.24
N GLN A 51 12.70 -4.33 3.89
CA GLN A 51 14.09 -3.88 4.09
C GLN A 51 14.22 -2.55 4.86
N LEU A 52 13.31 -2.29 5.82
CA LEU A 52 13.23 -1.01 6.56
C LEU A 52 14.45 -0.72 7.47
N ASP A 53 15.21 -1.75 7.84
CA ASP A 53 16.38 -1.65 8.73
C ASP A 53 17.70 -1.55 7.92
N GLY A 54 17.61 -1.15 6.64
CA GLY A 54 18.74 -0.92 5.74
C GLY A 54 18.37 -0.03 4.54
N LEU A 55 19.19 -0.04 3.48
CA LEU A 55 18.96 0.71 2.24
C LEU A 55 18.30 -0.10 1.10
N GLY A 56 17.88 -1.33 1.38
CA GLY A 56 17.02 -2.09 0.49
C GLY A 56 15.65 -1.44 0.32
N GLY A 57 14.84 -1.97 -0.61
CA GLY A 57 13.53 -1.40 -0.92
C GLY A 57 12.43 -2.44 -1.07
N GLY A 58 12.59 -3.62 -0.47
CA GLY A 58 11.62 -4.71 -0.46
C GLY A 58 11.47 -5.48 -1.79
N ILE A 59 12.10 -5.00 -2.86
CA ILE A 59 12.06 -5.61 -4.20
C ILE A 59 13.47 -5.78 -4.79
N SER A 60 13.65 -6.78 -5.64
CA SER A 60 14.96 -7.15 -6.18
C SER A 60 15.65 -6.07 -7.01
N SER A 61 14.90 -5.13 -7.60
CA SER A 61 15.46 -3.95 -8.31
C SER A 61 16.10 -2.91 -7.38
N LEU A 62 15.84 -3.01 -6.07
CA LEU A 62 16.29 -2.11 -5.01
C LEU A 62 17.19 -2.79 -3.95
N SER A 63 17.24 -4.13 -3.95
CA SER A 63 18.08 -4.94 -3.06
C SER A 63 19.36 -5.36 -3.79
N LYS A 64 20.35 -4.45 -3.83
CA LYS A 64 21.56 -4.58 -4.67
C LYS A 64 22.77 -3.91 -4.04
N ILE A 65 23.91 -4.58 -4.12
CA ILE A 65 25.24 -4.00 -3.86
C ILE A 65 26.05 -3.99 -5.16
N CYS A 66 26.89 -2.97 -5.29
CA CYS A 66 27.87 -2.82 -6.35
C CYS A 66 29.23 -2.50 -5.71
N ILE A 67 30.26 -3.24 -6.08
CA ILE A 67 31.63 -3.06 -5.58
C ILE A 67 32.48 -2.64 -6.78
N VAL A 68 33.23 -1.54 -6.65
CA VAL A 68 34.09 -1.05 -7.73
C VAL A 68 35.50 -0.83 -7.19
N GLY A 69 36.51 -1.31 -7.90
CA GLY A 69 37.92 -1.16 -7.55
C GLY A 69 38.76 -0.82 -8.79
N LYS A 70 40.03 -0.44 -8.59
CA LYS A 70 40.97 -0.34 -9.72
C LYS A 70 41.24 -1.74 -10.28
N SER A 71 41.13 -1.90 -11.61
CA SER A 71 41.35 -3.20 -12.23
C SER A 71 42.82 -3.59 -12.25
N GLN A 72 43.09 -4.89 -12.23
CA GLN A 72 44.37 -5.47 -12.66
C GLN A 72 44.29 -6.09 -14.07
N HIS A 73 43.11 -6.09 -14.69
CA HIS A 73 42.90 -6.60 -16.05
C HIS A 73 43.46 -5.59 -17.06
N PRO A 74 44.34 -6.00 -18.01
CA PRO A 74 45.05 -5.06 -18.89
C PRO A 74 44.12 -4.24 -19.82
N GLU A 75 42.93 -4.75 -20.08
CA GLU A 75 41.92 -4.10 -20.93
C GLU A 75 40.89 -3.26 -20.17
N ALA A 76 40.99 -3.14 -18.84
CA ALA A 76 40.02 -2.41 -18.01
C ALA A 76 40.66 -1.39 -17.08
N ASP A 77 39.90 -0.36 -16.74
CA ASP A 77 40.30 0.72 -15.84
C ASP A 77 39.78 0.44 -14.42
N VAL A 78 38.58 -0.15 -14.30
CA VAL A 78 37.97 -0.58 -13.03
C VAL A 78 37.41 -2.00 -13.09
N ASP A 79 37.54 -2.71 -11.98
CA ASP A 79 36.84 -3.97 -11.71
C ASP A 79 35.47 -3.65 -11.08
N TYR A 80 34.45 -4.39 -11.49
CA TYR A 80 33.08 -4.31 -10.97
C TYR A 80 32.59 -5.68 -10.51
N THR A 81 32.10 -5.77 -9.27
CA THR A 81 31.35 -6.92 -8.75
C THR A 81 29.93 -6.48 -8.41
N PHE A 82 28.95 -7.10 -9.06
CA PHE A 82 27.54 -7.05 -8.68
C PHE A 82 27.26 -8.07 -7.59
N VAL A 83 26.36 -7.73 -6.66
CA VAL A 83 25.80 -8.66 -5.67
C VAL A 83 24.29 -8.48 -5.60
N SER A 84 23.54 -9.57 -5.77
CA SER A 84 22.10 -9.61 -5.53
C SER A 84 21.84 -10.20 -4.15
N LEU A 85 20.88 -9.65 -3.41
CA LEU A 85 20.53 -10.14 -2.09
C LEU A 85 19.08 -10.63 -2.06
N GLY A 86 18.83 -11.70 -1.32
CA GLY A 86 17.49 -12.15 -0.97
C GLY A 86 16.80 -11.10 -0.11
N VAL A 87 15.54 -10.78 -0.42
CA VAL A 87 14.78 -9.82 0.40
C VAL A 87 14.36 -10.48 1.73
N LYS A 88 13.77 -11.67 1.63
CA LYS A 88 13.27 -12.45 2.79
C LYS A 88 14.24 -13.52 3.28
N THR A 89 15.29 -13.81 2.51
CA THR A 89 16.27 -14.88 2.77
C THR A 89 17.66 -14.27 2.93
N PRO A 90 18.58 -14.92 3.68
CA PRO A 90 19.95 -14.43 3.87
C PRO A 90 20.85 -14.70 2.64
N ASP A 91 20.26 -14.97 1.47
CA ASP A 91 20.99 -15.38 0.28
C ASP A 91 21.76 -14.20 -0.32
N VAL A 92 23.04 -14.41 -0.60
CA VAL A 92 23.92 -13.42 -1.24
C VAL A 92 24.48 -14.04 -2.53
N ASP A 93 24.03 -13.54 -3.68
CA ASP A 93 24.39 -14.05 -5.00
C ASP A 93 25.45 -13.18 -5.70
N TYR A 94 26.58 -13.80 -6.01
CA TYR A 94 27.68 -13.25 -6.81
C TYR A 94 27.77 -13.87 -8.22
N SER A 95 26.92 -14.84 -8.57
CA SER A 95 26.99 -15.57 -9.84
C SER A 95 26.42 -14.80 -11.03
N SER A 96 25.61 -13.77 -10.77
CA SER A 96 24.89 -13.00 -11.78
C SER A 96 25.45 -11.58 -11.98
N ASN A 97 24.97 -10.88 -13.01
CA ASN A 97 25.28 -9.47 -13.28
C ASN A 97 23.99 -8.68 -13.43
N CYS A 98 23.98 -7.41 -13.00
CA CYS A 98 22.89 -6.48 -13.26
C CYS A 98 23.26 -5.49 -14.38
N GLY A 99 22.75 -5.75 -15.59
CA GLY A 99 22.94 -4.87 -16.76
C GLY A 99 22.29 -3.47 -16.66
N ASN A 100 21.46 -3.23 -15.64
CA ASN A 100 21.02 -1.88 -15.28
C ASN A 100 22.08 -1.13 -14.47
N MET A 101 22.63 -1.77 -13.42
CA MET A 101 23.55 -1.09 -12.50
C MET A 101 24.90 -0.75 -13.13
N ILE A 102 25.31 -1.46 -14.18
CA ILE A 102 26.55 -1.16 -14.91
C ILE A 102 26.57 0.26 -15.51
N SER A 103 25.41 0.89 -15.76
CA SER A 103 25.35 2.29 -16.21
C SER A 103 25.83 3.29 -15.16
N ALA A 104 25.81 2.93 -13.88
CA ALA A 104 26.28 3.77 -12.78
C ALA A 104 27.76 3.52 -12.42
N VAL A 105 28.37 2.42 -12.88
CA VAL A 105 29.76 2.06 -12.51
C VAL A 105 30.78 3.04 -13.09
N GLY A 106 30.64 3.41 -14.37
CA GLY A 106 31.50 4.42 -15.02
C GLY A 106 31.44 5.77 -14.30
N PRO A 107 30.23 6.36 -14.13
CA PRO A 107 30.03 7.56 -13.32
C PRO A 107 30.62 7.45 -11.91
N PHE A 108 30.32 6.38 -11.17
CA PHE A 108 30.87 6.17 -9.83
C PHE A 108 32.40 6.14 -9.81
N ALA A 109 33.06 5.54 -10.81
CA ALA A 109 34.51 5.49 -10.88
C ALA A 109 35.15 6.88 -11.05
N VAL A 110 34.49 7.79 -11.76
CA VAL A 110 34.93 9.19 -11.94
C VAL A 110 34.57 10.05 -10.72
N ASP A 111 33.35 9.94 -10.23
CA ASP A 111 32.85 10.71 -9.08
C ASP A 111 33.67 10.40 -7.81
N SER A 112 33.89 9.11 -7.52
CA SER A 112 34.67 8.63 -6.37
C SER A 112 36.20 8.68 -6.54
N LYS A 113 36.67 9.28 -7.65
CA LYS A 113 38.08 9.49 -8.02
C LYS A 113 38.92 8.20 -8.10
N LEU A 114 38.29 7.04 -8.33
CA LEU A 114 38.98 5.79 -8.68
C LEU A 114 39.69 5.93 -10.04
N VAL A 115 39.05 6.62 -10.99
CA VAL A 115 39.65 7.08 -12.25
C VAL A 115 39.62 8.60 -12.26
N GLN A 116 40.77 9.23 -12.51
CA GLN A 116 40.85 10.68 -12.66
C GLN A 116 40.62 11.09 -14.11
N VAL A 117 39.71 12.04 -14.30
CA VAL A 117 39.40 12.67 -15.59
C VAL A 117 39.84 14.14 -15.52
N SER A 118 40.34 14.70 -16.62
CA SER A 118 40.72 16.11 -16.67
C SER A 118 39.50 17.01 -16.44
N SER A 119 39.67 18.12 -15.70
CA SER A 119 38.63 19.14 -15.49
C SER A 119 38.07 19.72 -16.78
N ASN A 120 38.84 19.65 -17.88
CA ASN A 120 38.49 20.22 -19.17
C ASN A 120 37.90 19.18 -20.15
N ALA A 121 37.70 17.93 -19.72
CA ALA A 121 37.11 16.89 -20.56
C ALA A 121 35.58 17.02 -20.60
N THR A 122 35.00 17.02 -21.81
CA THR A 122 33.55 17.01 -22.01
C THR A 122 32.93 15.63 -21.83
N ASP A 123 33.73 14.58 -21.99
CA ASP A 123 33.31 13.18 -21.98
C ASP A 123 34.37 12.29 -21.32
N ALA A 124 33.94 11.24 -20.64
CA ALA A 124 34.78 10.16 -20.17
C ALA A 124 34.37 8.84 -20.82
N SER A 125 35.36 7.97 -21.04
CA SER A 125 35.14 6.59 -21.46
C SER A 125 35.91 5.66 -20.53
N ILE A 126 35.17 4.84 -19.77
CA ILE A 126 35.69 3.98 -18.70
C ILE A 126 35.46 2.52 -19.07
N ARG A 127 36.52 1.72 -19.10
CA ARG A 127 36.46 0.27 -19.35
C ARG A 127 36.28 -0.45 -18.03
N ILE A 128 35.20 -1.21 -17.94
CA ILE A 128 34.71 -1.88 -16.74
C ILE A 128 34.87 -3.38 -16.95
N HIS A 129 35.76 -4.03 -16.22
CA HIS A 129 35.84 -5.49 -16.16
C HIS A 129 34.82 -6.01 -15.14
N ASN A 130 33.81 -6.71 -15.63
CA ASN A 130 32.77 -7.31 -14.81
C ASN A 130 33.27 -8.64 -14.24
N THR A 131 33.64 -8.64 -12.97
CA THR A 131 34.21 -9.80 -12.27
C THR A 131 33.23 -10.97 -12.09
N ASN A 132 31.91 -10.75 -12.21
CA ASN A 132 30.92 -11.84 -12.18
C ASN A 132 30.89 -12.62 -13.51
N THR A 133 31.23 -11.98 -14.63
CA THR A 133 31.08 -12.57 -15.99
C THR A 133 32.38 -12.65 -16.79
N GLY A 134 33.47 -12.05 -16.31
CA GLY A 134 34.75 -11.92 -17.03
C GLY A 134 34.69 -11.04 -18.28
N LYS A 135 33.64 -10.23 -18.46
CA LYS A 135 33.44 -9.40 -19.67
C LYS A 135 33.86 -7.96 -19.42
N VAL A 136 34.44 -7.33 -20.45
CA VAL A 136 34.79 -5.90 -20.45
C VAL A 136 33.70 -5.11 -21.17
N ILE A 137 33.17 -4.08 -20.49
CA ILE A 137 32.16 -3.16 -21.00
C ILE A 137 32.75 -1.75 -20.95
N ARG A 138 32.66 -0.98 -22.03
CA ARG A 138 33.09 0.43 -22.08
C ARG A 138 31.89 1.34 -21.85
N ALA A 139 31.89 2.10 -20.76
CA ALA A 139 30.89 3.11 -20.45
C ALA A 139 31.39 4.49 -20.90
N THR A 140 30.70 5.12 -21.85
CA THR A 140 31.00 6.48 -22.33
C THR A 140 29.87 7.43 -21.95
N PHE A 141 30.19 8.55 -21.32
CA PHE A 141 29.23 9.52 -20.78
C PHE A 141 29.85 10.92 -20.64
N PRO A 142 29.05 12.00 -20.75
CA PRO A 142 29.54 13.36 -20.55
C PRO A 142 30.00 13.65 -19.11
N VAL A 143 30.94 14.57 -19.00
CA VAL A 143 31.58 15.03 -17.76
C VAL A 143 31.47 16.55 -17.67
N VAL A 144 31.26 17.06 -16.47
CA VAL A 144 31.25 18.51 -16.14
C VAL A 144 32.09 18.69 -14.88
N ASP A 145 33.03 19.63 -14.91
CA ASP A 145 33.93 19.97 -13.79
C ASP A 145 34.67 18.77 -13.15
N GLY A 146 34.92 17.71 -13.93
CA GLY A 146 35.57 16.48 -13.46
C GLY A 146 34.66 15.51 -12.68
N GLU A 147 33.34 15.64 -12.82
CA GLU A 147 32.32 14.70 -12.34
C GLU A 147 31.37 14.26 -13.47
N ALA A 148 30.70 13.13 -13.31
CA ALA A 148 29.77 12.63 -14.31
C ALA A 148 28.52 13.52 -14.42
N ALA A 149 28.16 13.94 -15.64
CA ALA A 149 27.00 14.78 -15.86
C ALA A 149 25.70 14.05 -15.47
N SER A 150 24.91 14.61 -14.55
CA SER A 150 23.65 13.98 -14.12
C SER A 150 22.43 14.36 -14.96
N SER A 151 22.46 15.55 -15.57
CA SER A 151 21.31 16.20 -16.20
C SER A 151 21.40 16.10 -17.73
N GLY A 152 20.26 15.86 -18.38
CA GLY A 152 20.17 15.73 -19.83
C GLY A 152 18.74 15.44 -20.26
N THR A 153 18.51 15.40 -21.57
CA THR A 153 17.18 15.22 -22.19
C THR A 153 16.84 13.77 -22.52
N PHE A 154 17.74 12.81 -22.26
CA PHE A 154 17.50 11.41 -22.61
C PHE A 154 16.60 10.73 -21.58
N ALA A 155 15.43 10.29 -22.04
CA ALA A 155 14.50 9.46 -21.28
C ALA A 155 14.85 7.97 -21.40
N ILE A 156 14.50 7.19 -20.39
CA ILE A 156 14.40 5.72 -20.49
C ILE A 156 13.13 5.28 -19.76
N ASP A 157 12.41 4.31 -20.32
CA ASP A 157 11.15 3.87 -19.73
C ASP A 157 11.36 3.19 -18.37
N GLY A 158 10.43 3.43 -17.45
CA GLY A 158 10.57 3.10 -16.03
C GLY A 158 11.35 4.13 -15.20
N VAL A 159 11.73 5.29 -15.75
CA VAL A 159 12.29 6.43 -15.01
C VAL A 159 11.56 7.72 -15.41
N ALA A 160 10.87 8.37 -14.45
CA ALA A 160 10.03 9.54 -14.72
C ALA A 160 10.82 10.81 -15.14
N SER A 161 12.13 10.87 -14.87
CA SER A 161 12.99 12.00 -15.22
C SER A 161 14.00 11.66 -16.32
N THR A 162 14.31 12.65 -17.16
CA THR A 162 15.40 12.58 -18.13
C THR A 162 16.76 12.78 -17.43
N ALA A 163 17.82 12.26 -18.05
CA ALA A 163 19.19 12.40 -17.57
C ALA A 163 20.17 12.37 -18.75
N VAL A 164 21.47 12.39 -18.48
CA VAL A 164 22.47 12.23 -19.55
C VAL A 164 22.43 10.83 -20.17
N ARG A 165 22.63 10.74 -21.49
CA ARG A 165 22.76 9.47 -22.21
C ARG A 165 24.11 8.84 -21.88
N ILE A 166 24.09 7.62 -21.35
CA ILE A 166 25.28 6.79 -21.10
C ILE A 166 25.29 5.68 -22.15
N LYS A 167 26.33 5.65 -22.99
CA LYS A 167 26.59 4.60 -23.99
C LYS A 167 27.36 3.46 -23.31
N LEU A 168 26.80 2.25 -23.31
CA LEU A 168 27.41 1.04 -22.76
C LEU A 168 27.74 0.06 -23.88
N ASP A 169 29.02 -0.02 -24.24
CA ASP A 169 29.53 -0.90 -25.29
C ASP A 169 30.02 -2.23 -24.69
N PHE A 170 29.31 -3.31 -24.97
CA PHE A 170 29.81 -4.66 -24.74
C PHE A 170 30.79 -5.00 -25.87
N LEU A 171 32.08 -5.03 -25.54
CA LEU A 171 33.15 -5.19 -26.52
C LEU A 171 33.29 -6.66 -26.97
N ASN A 172 33.51 -6.87 -28.27
CA ASN A 172 33.63 -8.19 -28.91
C ASN A 172 32.58 -9.22 -28.40
N PRO A 173 31.27 -8.91 -28.41
CA PRO A 173 30.27 -9.66 -27.65
C PRO A 173 29.76 -10.93 -28.35
N ALA A 174 30.22 -11.19 -29.58
CA ALA A 174 29.85 -12.34 -30.39
C ALA A 174 30.40 -13.68 -29.82
N GLY A 175 29.67 -14.77 -30.05
CA GLY A 175 30.11 -16.12 -29.68
C GLY A 175 30.22 -16.37 -28.18
N SER A 176 29.35 -15.72 -27.37
CA SER A 176 29.42 -15.74 -25.90
C SER A 176 29.38 -17.14 -25.27
N ARG A 177 28.79 -18.13 -25.95
CA ARG A 177 28.75 -19.55 -25.56
C ARG A 177 29.23 -20.49 -26.66
N THR A 178 29.10 -20.10 -27.92
CA THR A 178 29.31 -20.95 -29.11
C THR A 178 30.58 -20.60 -29.88
N GLY A 179 31.27 -19.51 -29.53
CA GLY A 179 32.46 -19.01 -30.23
C GLY A 179 32.20 -18.40 -31.62
N LYS A 180 30.95 -18.27 -32.06
CA LYS A 180 30.58 -17.72 -33.38
C LYS A 180 29.43 -16.71 -33.27
N LEU A 181 29.39 -15.72 -34.16
CA LEU A 181 28.23 -14.81 -34.26
C LEU A 181 26.97 -15.55 -34.70
N LEU A 182 27.07 -16.34 -35.78
CA LEU A 182 26.02 -17.20 -36.34
C LEU A 182 26.40 -18.67 -36.10
N PRO A 183 26.07 -19.26 -34.93
CA PRO A 183 26.53 -20.59 -34.56
C PRO A 183 26.09 -21.73 -35.47
N THR A 184 24.91 -21.62 -36.10
CA THR A 184 24.39 -22.61 -37.05
C THR A 184 25.09 -22.57 -38.42
N GLY A 185 25.89 -21.53 -38.68
CA GLY A 185 26.51 -21.25 -39.97
C GLY A 185 25.60 -20.51 -40.98
N ASN A 186 24.29 -20.38 -40.68
CA ASN A 186 23.31 -19.73 -41.54
C ASN A 186 22.81 -18.40 -40.93
N VAL A 187 22.34 -17.48 -41.77
CA VAL A 187 21.65 -16.27 -41.32
C VAL A 187 20.19 -16.57 -40.92
N VAL A 188 19.56 -17.50 -41.63
CA VAL A 188 18.21 -18.00 -41.37
C VAL A 188 18.23 -19.53 -41.45
N ASP A 189 17.59 -20.16 -40.47
CA ASP A 189 17.29 -21.58 -40.40
C ASP A 189 15.77 -21.79 -40.37
N THR A 190 15.31 -23.03 -40.47
CA THR A 190 13.88 -23.39 -40.35
C THR A 190 13.70 -24.45 -39.27
N PHE A 191 12.75 -24.23 -38.37
CA PHE A 191 12.35 -25.13 -37.28
C PHE A 191 10.82 -25.12 -37.17
N ASP A 192 10.17 -26.28 -37.10
CA ASP A 192 8.69 -26.40 -37.13
C ASP A 192 7.99 -25.59 -38.24
N GLY A 193 8.63 -25.52 -39.42
CA GLY A 193 8.19 -24.74 -40.57
C GLY A 193 8.36 -23.22 -40.45
N VAL A 194 8.86 -22.72 -39.30
CA VAL A 194 9.06 -21.29 -39.02
C VAL A 194 10.50 -20.89 -39.33
N ALA A 195 10.67 -19.77 -40.02
CA ALA A 195 11.99 -19.21 -40.31
C ALA A 195 12.54 -18.47 -39.07
N ALA A 196 13.81 -18.73 -38.73
CA ALA A 196 14.44 -18.23 -37.52
C ALA A 196 15.90 -17.81 -37.74
N THR A 197 16.31 -16.67 -37.19
CA THR A 197 17.74 -16.32 -37.08
C THR A 197 18.29 -16.78 -35.73
N CYS A 198 19.35 -17.60 -35.77
CA CYS A 198 20.08 -18.04 -34.57
C CYS A 198 21.39 -17.25 -34.45
N ILE A 199 21.51 -16.44 -33.39
CA ILE A 199 22.67 -15.57 -33.17
C ILE A 199 23.18 -15.71 -31.73
N ASP A 200 24.48 -15.61 -31.51
CA ASP A 200 25.09 -15.61 -30.19
C ASP A 200 25.85 -14.30 -29.94
N VAL A 201 25.20 -13.38 -29.23
CA VAL A 201 25.75 -12.08 -28.82
C VAL A 201 25.34 -11.82 -27.38
N ALA A 202 26.32 -11.78 -26.47
CA ALA A 202 26.15 -11.75 -25.01
C ALA A 202 25.39 -12.96 -24.39
N ASN A 203 24.42 -13.54 -25.11
CA ASN A 203 23.80 -14.83 -24.83
C ASN A 203 23.19 -15.40 -26.14
N PRO A 204 23.16 -16.73 -26.36
CA PRO A 204 22.47 -17.32 -27.52
C PRO A 204 20.98 -16.99 -27.59
N CYS A 205 20.53 -16.52 -28.75
CA CYS A 205 19.16 -16.09 -29.03
C CYS A 205 18.66 -16.61 -30.39
N THR A 206 17.36 -16.89 -30.45
CA THR A 206 16.61 -17.31 -31.64
C THR A 206 15.50 -16.30 -31.89
N PHE A 207 15.50 -15.67 -33.06
CA PHE A 207 14.51 -14.66 -33.45
C PHE A 207 13.59 -15.22 -34.54
N VAL A 208 12.28 -15.13 -34.32
CA VAL A 208 11.21 -15.62 -35.22
C VAL A 208 10.20 -14.52 -35.49
N ARG A 209 9.62 -14.46 -36.69
CA ARG A 209 8.54 -13.49 -36.98
C ARG A 209 7.24 -13.91 -36.32
N ALA A 210 6.52 -12.95 -35.75
CA ALA A 210 5.16 -13.17 -35.23
C ALA A 210 4.19 -13.65 -36.33
N SER A 211 4.31 -13.09 -37.54
CA SER A 211 3.52 -13.47 -38.74
C SER A 211 3.65 -14.95 -39.11
N ASP A 212 4.87 -15.51 -39.00
CA ASP A 212 5.17 -16.89 -39.40
C ASP A 212 4.60 -17.91 -38.40
N LEU A 213 4.17 -17.43 -37.22
CA LEU A 213 3.43 -18.17 -36.20
C LEU A 213 1.92 -17.90 -36.23
N GLY A 214 1.46 -16.95 -37.06
CA GLY A 214 0.05 -16.58 -37.20
C GLY A 214 -0.48 -15.63 -36.12
N VAL A 215 0.40 -14.89 -35.42
CA VAL A 215 0.04 -14.04 -34.28
C VAL A 215 0.46 -12.58 -34.47
N GLU A 216 -0.20 -11.64 -33.77
CA GLU A 216 0.25 -10.25 -33.72
C GLU A 216 1.56 -10.11 -32.94
N GLY A 217 2.40 -9.12 -33.28
CA GLY A 217 3.68 -8.90 -32.59
C GLY A 217 3.63 -8.01 -31.35
N ASN A 218 2.49 -7.36 -31.10
CA ASN A 218 2.25 -6.45 -29.98
C ASN A 218 1.64 -7.13 -28.73
N LEU A 219 1.42 -8.46 -28.75
CA LEU A 219 0.79 -9.24 -27.67
C LEU A 219 1.35 -8.91 -26.26
N THR A 220 0.47 -8.93 -25.26
CA THR A 220 0.87 -8.83 -23.85
C THR A 220 1.43 -10.17 -23.32
N PRO A 221 2.14 -10.20 -22.17
CA PRO A 221 2.59 -11.42 -21.53
C PRO A 221 1.43 -12.38 -21.26
N ASP A 222 0.35 -11.84 -20.69
CA ASP A 222 -0.85 -12.57 -20.34
C ASP A 222 -1.53 -13.15 -21.59
N GLU A 223 -1.58 -12.40 -22.71
CA GLU A 223 -2.07 -12.90 -24.00
C GLU A 223 -1.20 -14.01 -24.57
N ILE A 224 0.13 -13.94 -24.46
CA ILE A 224 1.03 -15.02 -24.88
C ILE A 224 0.86 -16.25 -23.99
N GLU A 225 0.62 -16.06 -22.69
CA GLU A 225 0.45 -17.12 -21.70
C GLU A 225 -0.88 -17.88 -21.88
N VAL A 226 -1.97 -17.19 -22.24
CA VAL A 226 -3.27 -17.83 -22.53
C VAL A 226 -3.45 -18.25 -23.99
N HIS A 227 -2.52 -17.91 -24.91
CA HIS A 227 -2.65 -18.28 -26.32
C HIS A 227 -2.49 -19.80 -26.50
N PRO A 228 -3.45 -20.50 -27.16
CA PRO A 228 -3.33 -21.92 -27.45
C PRO A 228 -2.02 -22.25 -28.16
N ASP A 229 -1.30 -23.24 -27.63
CA ASP A 229 -0.07 -23.86 -28.17
C ASP A 229 1.14 -22.93 -28.45
N LEU A 230 1.04 -21.61 -28.32
CA LEU A 230 2.09 -20.67 -28.73
C LEU A 230 3.37 -20.86 -27.90
N LEU A 231 3.27 -20.95 -26.58
CA LEU A 231 4.41 -21.20 -25.70
C LEU A 231 5.06 -22.57 -25.97
N ALA A 232 4.26 -23.60 -26.23
CA ALA A 232 4.76 -24.95 -26.54
C ALA A 232 5.51 -24.97 -27.89
N ARG A 233 4.95 -24.32 -28.92
CA ARG A 233 5.58 -24.17 -30.24
C ARG A 233 6.86 -23.34 -30.19
N LEU A 234 6.88 -22.27 -29.39
CA LEU A 234 8.08 -21.47 -29.15
C LEU A 234 9.17 -22.27 -28.41
N ASP A 235 8.84 -23.08 -27.39
CA ASP A 235 9.83 -23.93 -26.71
C ASP A 235 10.36 -25.04 -27.64
N SER A 236 9.52 -25.64 -28.50
CA SER A 236 9.96 -26.60 -29.52
C SER A 236 11.00 -25.99 -30.47
N ILE A 237 10.67 -24.84 -31.09
CA ILE A 237 11.58 -24.09 -31.98
C ILE A 237 12.88 -23.74 -31.23
N ARG A 238 12.79 -23.24 -30.00
CA ARG A 238 13.93 -22.87 -29.15
C ARG A 238 14.86 -24.06 -28.88
N ARG A 239 14.31 -25.24 -28.62
CA ARG A 239 15.10 -26.47 -28.38
C ARG A 239 15.78 -26.94 -29.66
N GLN A 240 15.07 -27.01 -30.79
CA GLN A 240 15.66 -27.40 -32.07
C GLN A 240 16.78 -26.44 -32.50
N ALA A 241 16.54 -25.13 -32.37
CA ALA A 241 17.56 -24.10 -32.56
C ALA A 241 18.75 -24.34 -31.63
N GLY A 242 18.52 -24.56 -30.33
CA GLY A 242 19.59 -24.81 -29.35
C GLY A 242 20.47 -26.02 -29.69
N VAL A 243 19.89 -27.11 -30.19
CA VAL A 243 20.66 -28.27 -30.68
C VAL A 243 21.48 -27.88 -31.91
N LYS A 244 20.89 -27.17 -32.88
CA LYS A 244 21.60 -26.72 -34.09
C LYS A 244 22.71 -25.70 -33.80
N MET A 245 22.58 -24.92 -32.73
CA MET A 245 23.61 -24.01 -32.21
C MET A 245 24.71 -24.75 -31.43
N GLY A 246 24.60 -26.06 -31.19
CA GLY A 246 25.57 -26.86 -30.45
C GLY A 246 25.51 -26.71 -28.93
N LEU A 247 24.38 -26.25 -28.38
CA LEU A 247 24.24 -25.98 -26.93
C LEU A 247 23.88 -27.22 -26.10
N ALA A 248 23.30 -28.25 -26.71
CA ALA A 248 23.19 -29.61 -26.17
C ALA A 248 22.99 -30.62 -27.30
N SER A 249 23.06 -31.92 -26.97
CA SER A 249 22.99 -33.02 -27.95
C SER A 249 21.57 -33.36 -28.42
N THR A 250 20.54 -33.14 -27.60
CA THR A 250 19.14 -33.42 -27.96
C THR A 250 18.19 -32.33 -27.44
N PRO A 251 16.98 -32.15 -28.02
CA PRO A 251 16.02 -31.10 -27.63
C PRO A 251 15.62 -31.13 -26.15
N GLU A 252 15.57 -32.32 -25.55
CA GLU A 252 15.19 -32.56 -24.16
C GLU A 252 16.26 -32.02 -23.20
N THR A 253 17.54 -32.14 -23.60
CA THR A 253 18.71 -31.72 -22.82
C THR A 253 19.04 -30.22 -22.90
N ILE A 254 18.31 -29.44 -23.70
CA ILE A 254 18.53 -28.00 -23.85
C ILE A 254 18.08 -27.25 -22.57
N PRO A 255 18.97 -26.50 -21.90
CA PRO A 255 18.60 -25.73 -20.71
C PRO A 255 17.48 -24.73 -20.99
N GLY A 256 16.54 -24.54 -20.06
CA GLY A 256 15.49 -23.52 -20.18
C GLY A 256 16.00 -22.07 -20.22
N SER A 257 17.28 -21.85 -19.87
CA SER A 257 17.92 -20.55 -19.86
C SER A 257 18.56 -20.14 -21.21
N VAL A 258 18.95 -21.09 -22.07
CA VAL A 258 19.64 -20.86 -23.36
C VAL A 258 19.27 -21.91 -24.43
N PRO A 259 19.09 -21.53 -25.70
CA PRO A 259 19.00 -20.14 -26.19
C PRO A 259 17.72 -19.49 -25.68
N LYS A 260 17.66 -18.16 -25.70
CA LYS A 260 16.40 -17.41 -25.55
C LYS A 260 15.65 -17.42 -26.88
N ILE A 261 14.33 -17.38 -26.86
CA ILE A 261 13.52 -17.19 -28.08
C ILE A 261 12.75 -15.88 -27.98
N CYS A 262 12.63 -15.18 -29.10
CA CYS A 262 11.95 -13.89 -29.17
C CYS A 262 11.14 -13.78 -30.47
N LEU A 263 9.85 -13.48 -30.32
CA LEU A 263 8.99 -13.00 -31.38
C LEU A 263 9.45 -11.60 -31.78
N VAL A 264 9.52 -11.32 -33.08
CA VAL A 264 9.74 -9.99 -33.63
C VAL A 264 8.71 -9.65 -34.70
N SER A 265 8.35 -8.36 -34.82
CA SER A 265 7.49 -7.86 -35.89
C SER A 265 7.80 -6.41 -36.23
N THR A 266 7.30 -5.97 -37.38
CA THR A 266 7.17 -4.55 -37.70
C THR A 266 6.17 -3.91 -36.71
N PRO A 267 6.36 -2.64 -36.30
CA PRO A 267 5.43 -1.92 -35.43
C PRO A 267 4.08 -1.66 -36.14
N PRO A 268 2.93 -1.98 -35.52
CA PRO A 268 1.61 -1.69 -36.08
C PRO A 268 1.14 -0.26 -35.71
N GLU A 269 0.18 0.26 -36.46
CA GLU A 269 -0.47 1.56 -36.20
C GLU A 269 -1.82 1.41 -35.46
N ASN A 270 -2.05 0.27 -34.78
CA ASN A 270 -3.30 0.01 -34.07
C ASN A 270 -3.41 0.80 -32.75
N GLU A 271 -4.63 0.92 -32.23
CA GLU A 271 -4.92 1.75 -31.05
C GLU A 271 -4.03 1.39 -29.84
N ARG A 272 -3.82 0.09 -29.58
CA ARG A 272 -2.93 -0.38 -28.51
C ARG A 272 -1.49 0.10 -28.70
N ALA A 273 -0.95 0.04 -29.92
CA ALA A 273 0.39 0.53 -30.22
C ALA A 273 0.48 2.06 -30.08
N VAL A 274 -0.54 2.81 -30.50
CA VAL A 274 -0.61 4.28 -30.29
C VAL A 274 -0.60 4.61 -28.80
N GLN A 275 -1.44 3.95 -27.99
CA GLN A 275 -1.49 4.15 -26.53
C GLN A 275 -0.15 3.80 -25.84
N GLN A 276 0.57 2.79 -26.34
CA GLN A 276 1.85 2.34 -25.79
C GLN A 276 3.09 3.04 -26.39
N LYS A 277 2.92 3.96 -27.36
CA LYS A 277 4.01 4.54 -28.15
C LYS A 277 4.90 3.48 -28.80
N GLN A 278 4.27 2.52 -29.48
CA GLN A 278 4.90 1.41 -30.19
C GLN A 278 4.51 1.38 -31.67
N THR A 279 4.30 2.56 -32.25
CA THR A 279 4.04 2.75 -33.68
C THR A 279 5.36 2.85 -34.47
N ALA A 280 5.27 2.85 -35.79
CA ALA A 280 6.45 3.01 -36.67
C ALA A 280 7.16 4.37 -36.53
N SER A 281 6.57 5.37 -35.87
CA SER A 281 7.25 6.63 -35.51
C SER A 281 7.94 6.62 -34.15
N ASP A 282 7.60 5.67 -33.27
CA ASP A 282 8.13 5.61 -31.90
C ASP A 282 9.22 4.54 -31.72
N VAL A 283 9.09 3.43 -32.46
CA VAL A 283 9.97 2.25 -32.37
C VAL A 283 10.27 1.69 -33.75
N ASP A 284 11.39 0.99 -33.88
CA ASP A 284 11.87 0.41 -35.12
C ASP A 284 11.41 -1.03 -35.33
N VAL A 285 11.15 -1.75 -34.23
CA VAL A 285 10.84 -3.18 -34.21
C VAL A 285 10.17 -3.55 -32.90
N LEU A 286 9.14 -4.40 -32.94
CA LEU A 286 8.58 -4.99 -31.71
C LEU A 286 9.33 -6.26 -31.33
N ALA A 287 9.49 -6.47 -30.02
CA ALA A 287 10.06 -7.69 -29.47
C ALA A 287 9.20 -8.22 -28.32
N ARG A 288 8.91 -9.53 -28.33
CA ARG A 288 8.29 -10.25 -27.21
C ARG A 288 9.14 -11.50 -26.91
N SER A 289 9.93 -11.44 -25.85
CA SER A 289 10.91 -12.48 -25.52
C SER A 289 10.39 -13.47 -24.48
N ILE A 290 10.65 -14.77 -24.68
CA ILE A 290 10.37 -15.83 -23.71
C ILE A 290 11.66 -16.16 -22.94
N SER A 291 11.54 -16.34 -21.62
CA SER A 291 12.66 -16.69 -20.74
C SER A 291 12.25 -17.73 -19.72
N VAL A 292 12.90 -18.90 -19.75
CA VAL A 292 12.61 -20.02 -18.82
C VAL A 292 11.13 -20.45 -18.90
N GLY A 293 10.62 -20.62 -20.12
CA GLY A 293 9.24 -21.01 -20.41
C GLY A 293 8.19 -19.90 -20.28
N GLN A 294 8.55 -18.72 -19.79
CA GLN A 294 7.62 -17.67 -19.41
C GLN A 294 7.75 -16.40 -20.27
N PRO A 295 6.63 -15.74 -20.68
CA PRO A 295 6.67 -14.44 -21.34
C PRO A 295 7.34 -13.38 -20.47
N HIS A 296 8.39 -12.74 -20.97
CA HIS A 296 9.11 -11.73 -20.21
C HIS A 296 8.38 -10.39 -20.29
N LYS A 297 8.12 -9.75 -19.14
CA LYS A 297 7.32 -8.51 -19.04
C LYS A 297 7.99 -7.25 -19.63
N ALA A 298 9.21 -7.37 -20.13
CA ALA A 298 9.96 -6.35 -20.89
C ALA A 298 10.88 -7.10 -21.89
N VAL A 299 12.12 -6.65 -22.13
CA VAL A 299 13.14 -7.48 -22.83
C VAL A 299 14.43 -7.60 -22.00
N PRO A 300 15.05 -8.79 -21.90
CA PRO A 300 16.37 -8.92 -21.29
C PRO A 300 17.44 -8.18 -22.12
N ILE A 301 18.37 -7.48 -21.47
CA ILE A 301 19.39 -6.68 -22.17
C ILE A 301 20.23 -7.54 -23.13
N THR A 302 20.57 -8.78 -22.76
CA THR A 302 21.30 -9.69 -23.67
C THR A 302 20.52 -10.04 -24.94
N VAL A 303 19.20 -10.20 -24.84
CA VAL A 303 18.31 -10.40 -26.00
C VAL A 303 18.23 -9.13 -26.84
N ALA A 304 18.19 -7.95 -26.21
CA ALA A 304 18.18 -6.67 -26.93
C ALA A 304 19.49 -6.40 -27.70
N LEU A 305 20.65 -6.72 -27.11
CA LEU A 305 21.96 -6.65 -27.78
C LEU A 305 22.07 -7.64 -28.95
N ALA A 306 21.56 -8.86 -28.78
CA ALA A 306 21.47 -9.86 -29.83
C ALA A 306 20.51 -9.43 -30.96
N LEU A 307 19.40 -8.78 -30.63
CA LEU A 307 18.44 -8.24 -31.59
C LEU A 307 19.06 -7.10 -32.40
N ALA A 308 19.70 -6.12 -31.75
CA ALA A 308 20.40 -5.02 -32.42
C ALA A 308 21.49 -5.54 -33.37
N SER A 309 22.21 -6.58 -32.96
CA SER A 309 23.23 -7.23 -33.79
C SER A 309 22.61 -7.98 -34.97
N ALA A 310 21.55 -8.76 -34.75
CA ALA A 310 20.83 -9.47 -35.80
C ALA A 310 20.24 -8.50 -36.85
N ALA A 311 19.68 -7.36 -36.42
CA ALA A 311 19.13 -6.34 -37.31
C ALA A 311 20.17 -5.74 -38.29
N ARG A 312 21.47 -5.83 -37.96
CA ARG A 312 22.57 -5.42 -38.83
C ARG A 312 23.14 -6.56 -39.68
N VAL A 313 22.75 -7.82 -39.43
CA VAL A 313 23.06 -8.96 -40.31
C VAL A 313 22.06 -8.98 -41.46
N GLN A 314 22.55 -8.76 -42.68
CA GLN A 314 21.73 -8.71 -43.90
C GLN A 314 20.99 -10.04 -44.13
N GLY A 315 19.67 -9.94 -44.36
CA GLY A 315 18.79 -11.10 -44.58
C GLY A 315 18.41 -11.88 -43.33
N SER A 316 18.66 -11.33 -42.14
CA SER A 316 18.16 -11.91 -40.88
C SER A 316 16.68 -11.62 -40.67
N ILE A 317 16.02 -12.48 -39.90
CA ILE A 317 14.61 -12.30 -39.50
C ILE A 317 14.36 -10.96 -38.81
N VAL A 318 15.33 -10.45 -38.05
CA VAL A 318 15.22 -9.14 -37.39
C VAL A 318 15.42 -8.00 -38.38
N ALA A 319 16.39 -8.13 -39.30
CA ALA A 319 16.65 -7.14 -40.34
C ALA A 319 15.47 -7.02 -41.33
N ASP A 320 14.70 -8.09 -41.54
CA ASP A 320 13.50 -8.09 -42.38
C ASP A 320 12.36 -7.25 -41.79
N VAL A 321 12.14 -7.32 -40.47
CA VAL A 321 10.99 -6.66 -39.82
C VAL A 321 11.29 -5.28 -39.23
N ALA A 322 12.57 -4.98 -38.96
CA ALA A 322 12.99 -3.70 -38.42
C ALA A 322 12.95 -2.57 -39.47
N SER A 323 12.59 -1.36 -39.00
CA SER A 323 12.59 -0.14 -39.81
C SER A 323 13.93 0.07 -40.53
N LYS A 324 13.85 0.53 -41.79
CA LYS A 324 15.04 0.95 -42.56
C LYS A 324 15.45 2.39 -42.25
N GLN A 325 14.60 3.16 -41.55
CA GLN A 325 14.87 4.51 -41.08
C GLN A 325 14.81 4.49 -39.55
N PRO A 326 15.95 4.45 -38.84
CA PRO A 326 15.94 4.32 -37.39
C PRO A 326 15.38 5.57 -36.70
N VAL A 327 14.48 5.37 -35.73
CA VAL A 327 13.86 6.45 -34.94
C VAL A 327 14.92 7.31 -34.21
N ASP A 328 16.00 6.69 -33.72
CA ASP A 328 17.18 7.38 -33.19
C ASP A 328 18.42 6.91 -33.95
N GLN A 329 19.16 7.86 -34.54
CA GLN A 329 20.34 7.58 -35.38
C GLN A 329 21.48 6.87 -34.64
N ALA A 330 21.45 6.80 -33.31
CA ALA A 330 22.42 6.04 -32.51
C ALA A 330 22.14 4.53 -32.47
N GLY A 331 21.03 4.03 -33.01
CA GLY A 331 20.72 2.60 -32.95
C GLY A 331 19.34 2.20 -33.49
N ILE A 332 18.72 1.25 -32.78
CA ILE A 332 17.41 0.65 -33.04
C ILE A 332 16.63 0.71 -31.74
N THR A 333 15.41 1.25 -31.80
CA THR A 333 14.48 1.39 -30.69
C THR A 333 13.55 0.19 -30.68
N ILE A 334 13.71 -0.70 -29.70
CA ILE A 334 12.89 -1.90 -29.54
C ILE A 334 11.63 -1.57 -28.73
N GLY A 335 10.45 -1.80 -29.29
CA GLY A 335 9.18 -1.81 -28.55
C GLY A 335 8.95 -3.15 -27.84
N HIS A 336 9.15 -3.19 -26.52
CA HIS A 336 8.89 -4.36 -25.67
C HIS A 336 7.65 -4.14 -24.79
N THR A 337 7.10 -5.17 -24.15
CA THR A 337 5.85 -5.06 -23.35
C THR A 337 5.76 -3.85 -22.42
N SER A 338 6.81 -3.54 -21.64
CA SER A 338 6.81 -2.41 -20.67
C SER A 338 7.32 -1.07 -21.26
N GLY A 339 7.30 -0.87 -22.58
CA GLY A 339 7.85 0.34 -23.22
C GLY A 339 9.05 0.08 -24.16
N ASN A 340 9.94 1.06 -24.29
CA ASN A 340 10.85 1.18 -25.42
C ASN A 340 12.33 1.18 -24.99
N LEU A 341 13.18 0.58 -25.83
CA LEU A 341 14.60 0.35 -25.53
C LEU A 341 15.52 0.63 -26.72
N LEU A 342 16.31 1.70 -26.65
CA LEU A 342 17.36 2.02 -27.62
C LEU A 342 18.63 1.17 -27.40
N VAL A 343 19.05 0.48 -28.46
CA VAL A 343 20.26 -0.37 -28.53
C VAL A 343 20.96 -0.20 -29.87
N GLY A 344 22.27 -0.47 -29.94
CA GLY A 344 23.06 -0.38 -31.16
C GLY A 344 23.94 -1.61 -31.37
N ALA A 345 24.54 -1.72 -32.57
CA ALA A 345 25.54 -2.74 -32.88
C ALA A 345 26.51 -2.18 -33.93
N ASP A 346 27.79 -2.15 -33.56
CA ASP A 346 28.88 -1.58 -34.34
C ASP A 346 29.74 -2.73 -34.91
N PHE A 347 29.72 -2.89 -36.23
CA PHE A 347 30.53 -3.87 -36.96
C PHE A 347 31.80 -3.20 -37.52
N ASP A 348 32.92 -3.92 -37.50
CA ASP A 348 34.18 -3.47 -38.09
C ASP A 348 34.18 -3.58 -39.64
N PRO A 349 35.17 -3.01 -40.34
CA PRO A 349 35.27 -3.11 -41.80
C PRO A 349 35.43 -4.54 -42.35
N ASN A 350 35.75 -5.52 -41.50
CA ASN A 350 35.88 -6.94 -41.86
C ASN A 350 34.56 -7.70 -41.66
N GLY A 351 33.50 -7.04 -41.17
CA GLY A 351 32.21 -7.66 -40.87
C GLY A 351 32.14 -8.38 -39.52
N ALA A 352 33.11 -8.17 -38.63
CA ALA A 352 33.07 -8.69 -37.26
C ALA A 352 32.32 -7.72 -36.32
N LEU A 353 31.52 -8.25 -35.40
CA LEU A 353 30.80 -7.45 -34.41
C LEU A 353 31.77 -6.93 -33.33
N SER A 354 32.16 -5.66 -33.46
CA SER A 354 33.15 -5.01 -32.57
C SER A 354 32.54 -4.58 -31.22
N ALA A 355 31.29 -4.12 -31.23
CA ALA A 355 30.56 -3.77 -30.02
C ALA A 355 29.05 -3.95 -30.21
N ALA A 356 28.37 -4.34 -29.13
CA ALA A 356 26.91 -4.24 -29.02
C ALA A 356 26.59 -3.25 -27.89
N THR A 357 25.69 -2.31 -28.18
CA THR A 357 25.52 -1.09 -27.39
C THR A 357 24.15 -1.07 -26.75
N VAL A 358 24.06 -0.68 -25.48
CA VAL A 358 22.78 -0.28 -24.86
C VAL A 358 22.89 1.13 -24.30
N PHE A 359 21.84 1.92 -24.49
CA PHE A 359 21.78 3.28 -23.96
C PHE A 359 21.00 3.29 -22.65
N ARG A 360 21.59 3.89 -21.63
CA ARG A 360 21.05 3.96 -20.28
C ARG A 360 21.26 5.36 -19.70
N THR A 361 20.75 5.56 -18.50
CA THR A 361 21.06 6.73 -17.67
C THR A 361 21.50 6.26 -16.29
N ALA A 362 22.16 7.12 -15.53
CA ALA A 362 22.49 6.90 -14.12
C ALA A 362 22.38 8.22 -13.34
N ARG A 363 22.34 8.13 -12.00
CA ARG A 363 22.35 9.30 -11.11
C ARG A 363 22.87 8.91 -9.72
N ARG A 364 23.85 9.64 -9.19
CA ARG A 364 24.21 9.64 -7.75
C ARG A 364 23.03 10.21 -6.96
N LEU A 365 22.47 9.44 -6.04
CA LEU A 365 21.33 9.83 -5.20
C LEU A 365 21.76 10.27 -3.80
N PHE A 366 22.80 9.63 -3.27
CA PHE A 366 23.41 9.94 -1.97
C PHE A 366 24.88 9.53 -1.99
N GLU A 367 25.71 10.19 -1.19
CA GLU A 367 27.07 9.81 -0.89
C GLU A 367 27.38 10.19 0.57
N GLY A 368 28.09 9.32 1.29
CA GLY A 368 28.41 9.56 2.69
C GLY A 368 28.91 8.31 3.39
N ARG A 369 28.47 8.11 4.62
CA ARG A 369 28.80 6.92 5.42
C ARG A 369 27.54 6.09 5.66
N ILE A 370 27.63 4.80 5.35
CA ILE A 370 26.61 3.82 5.71
C ILE A 370 26.98 3.15 7.02
N PHE A 371 25.97 2.74 7.79
CA PHE A 371 26.13 2.16 9.12
C PHE A 371 25.59 0.73 9.14
N TRP A 372 26.24 -0.16 9.89
CA TRP A 372 25.78 -1.53 10.09
C TRP A 372 26.12 -2.05 11.50
N LYS A 373 25.48 -3.14 11.89
CA LYS A 373 25.57 -3.79 13.21
C LYS A 373 26.64 -4.88 13.18
N ASP A 374 27.57 -4.82 14.13
CA ASP A 374 28.71 -5.74 14.22
C ASP A 374 28.36 -7.03 14.97
N GLU A 375 27.50 -7.84 14.36
CA GLU A 375 27.00 -9.10 14.90
C GLU A 375 27.65 -10.30 14.19
N SER A 376 28.97 -10.38 14.28
CA SER A 376 29.71 -11.60 13.92
C SER A 376 29.32 -12.76 14.84
N MET A 377 28.40 -13.62 14.39
CA MET A 377 28.13 -14.96 14.96
C MET A 377 27.92 -14.97 16.50
N ALA A 378 26.92 -14.26 16.98
CA ALA A 378 26.29 -14.56 18.26
C ALA A 378 24.91 -15.17 17.99
N GLY A 379 24.59 -16.30 18.63
CA GLY A 379 23.27 -16.92 18.58
C GLY A 379 22.24 -16.11 19.37
N ALA A 380 22.01 -14.86 18.98
CA ALA A 380 21.03 -13.97 19.56
C ALA A 380 19.63 -14.35 19.06
N THR A 381 19.07 -15.42 19.62
CA THR A 381 17.60 -15.50 19.75
C THR A 381 17.12 -14.18 20.34
N CYS A 382 16.12 -13.57 19.71
CA CYS A 382 15.44 -12.38 20.22
C CYS A 382 15.10 -12.60 21.69
N ILE A 383 15.76 -11.87 22.61
CA ILE A 383 15.43 -11.91 24.04
C ILE A 383 14.24 -10.97 24.22
N PRO A 384 13.04 -11.47 24.56
CA PRO A 384 11.90 -10.61 24.80
C PRO A 384 12.19 -9.69 25.99
N SER A 385 11.67 -8.47 25.93
CA SER A 385 11.67 -7.55 27.07
C SER A 385 11.20 -8.25 28.35
N GLU A 386 11.93 -8.07 29.47
CA GLU A 386 11.63 -8.70 30.77
C GLU A 386 10.21 -8.40 31.31
N ARG A 387 9.48 -7.48 30.67
CA ARG A 387 8.04 -7.24 30.90
C ARG A 387 7.12 -8.39 30.45
N LEU A 388 7.65 -9.43 29.79
CA LEU A 388 6.92 -10.63 29.35
C LEU A 388 7.38 -11.93 30.04
N LEU A 389 7.96 -11.84 31.25
CA LEU A 389 8.19 -13.01 32.09
C LEU A 389 6.89 -13.45 32.80
N ILE A 390 6.13 -14.34 32.15
CA ILE A 390 5.26 -15.26 32.88
C ILE A 390 6.18 -16.11 33.75
N ARG A 391 6.15 -15.90 35.07
CA ARG A 391 6.80 -16.80 36.01
C ARG A 391 6.13 -18.17 35.89
N GLN A 392 6.88 -19.19 35.48
CA GLN A 392 6.45 -20.57 35.68
C GLN A 392 6.46 -20.86 37.17
N SER A 393 5.27 -20.86 37.78
CA SER A 393 5.00 -21.66 38.96
C SER A 393 4.64 -23.08 38.55
N ASP A 394 5.15 -24.03 39.34
CA ASP A 394 4.88 -25.47 39.36
C ASP A 394 5.53 -26.36 38.29
N ALA A 395 6.17 -27.42 38.80
CA ALA A 395 7.13 -28.26 38.10
C ALA A 395 6.54 -29.55 37.51
N ASP A 396 5.23 -29.78 37.62
CA ASP A 396 4.54 -31.00 37.17
C ASP A 396 3.89 -30.85 35.77
N CYS A 397 4.56 -30.14 34.87
CA CYS A 397 3.99 -29.83 33.56
C CYS A 397 4.03 -31.03 32.60
N ARG A 398 2.84 -31.42 32.10
CA ARG A 398 2.59 -32.50 31.12
C ARG A 398 3.42 -32.44 29.82
N CYS A 399 4.14 -31.35 29.56
CA CYS A 399 5.00 -31.16 28.39
C CYS A 399 6.07 -32.23 28.19
N GLN A 400 6.64 -32.82 29.25
CA GLN A 400 7.63 -33.90 29.07
C GLN A 400 6.96 -35.21 28.61
N SER A 401 5.83 -35.58 29.21
CA SER A 401 5.03 -36.72 28.75
C SER A 401 4.55 -36.54 27.31
N LEU A 402 4.13 -35.33 26.92
CA LEU A 402 3.74 -35.02 25.54
C LEU A 402 4.90 -35.11 24.54
N ARG A 403 6.12 -34.69 24.93
CA ARG A 403 7.32 -34.86 24.09
C ARG A 403 7.71 -36.32 23.93
N GLU A 404 7.61 -37.12 24.98
CA GLU A 404 7.88 -38.57 24.94
C GLU A 404 6.81 -39.31 24.11
N GLN A 405 5.54 -38.87 24.17
CA GLN A 405 4.47 -39.37 23.29
C GLN A 405 4.71 -39.00 21.82
N LEU A 406 5.13 -37.77 21.53
CA LEU A 406 5.47 -37.31 20.17
C LEU A 406 6.64 -38.13 19.60
N ALA A 407 7.74 -38.27 20.34
CA ALA A 407 8.88 -39.09 19.94
C ALA A 407 8.57 -40.61 19.87
N SER A 408 7.48 -41.06 20.49
CA SER A 408 6.92 -42.42 20.31
C SER A 408 6.09 -42.52 19.02
N LEU A 409 5.36 -41.47 18.66
CA LEU A 409 4.55 -41.40 17.42
C LEU A 409 5.45 -41.28 16.19
N GLU A 410 6.48 -40.43 16.23
CA GLU A 410 7.46 -40.27 15.14
C GLU A 410 8.17 -41.60 14.81
N ARG A 411 8.68 -42.31 15.83
CA ARG A 411 9.28 -43.65 15.64
C ARG A 411 8.30 -44.70 15.09
N ARG A 412 7.01 -44.61 15.42
CA ARG A 412 5.99 -45.49 14.81
C ARG A 412 5.71 -45.11 13.36
N TYR A 413 5.70 -43.82 13.04
CA TYR A 413 5.53 -43.33 11.68
C TYR A 413 6.68 -43.78 10.78
N GLU A 414 7.93 -43.65 11.23
CA GLU A 414 9.11 -44.13 10.50
C GLU A 414 9.06 -45.65 10.27
N ALA A 415 8.72 -46.44 11.31
CA ALA A 415 8.58 -47.89 11.18
C ALA A 415 7.44 -48.30 10.22
N LEU A 416 6.30 -47.58 10.23
CA LEU A 416 5.19 -47.79 9.30
C LEU A 416 5.53 -47.39 7.87
N ALA A 417 6.29 -46.31 7.67
CA ALA A 417 6.79 -45.90 6.36
C ALA A 417 7.75 -46.95 5.78
N GLN A 418 8.65 -47.48 6.60
CA GLN A 418 9.57 -48.55 6.18
C GLN A 418 8.82 -49.85 5.87
N GLN A 419 7.84 -50.26 6.68
CA GLN A 419 6.95 -51.37 6.34
C GLN A 419 6.12 -51.11 5.08
N HIS A 420 5.76 -49.86 4.78
CA HIS A 420 5.04 -49.53 3.56
C HIS A 420 5.92 -49.68 2.31
N GLU A 421 7.17 -49.25 2.35
CA GLU A 421 8.15 -49.50 1.27
C GLU A 421 8.42 -51.00 1.09
N GLU A 422 8.60 -51.76 2.18
CA GLU A 422 8.74 -53.22 2.12
C GLU A 422 7.50 -53.88 1.49
N LEU A 423 6.29 -53.48 1.89
CA LEU A 423 5.03 -53.99 1.33
C LEU A 423 4.82 -53.58 -0.14
N LEU A 424 5.30 -52.41 -0.57
CA LEU A 424 5.30 -52.03 -1.98
C LEU A 424 6.26 -52.90 -2.80
N ALA A 425 7.47 -53.14 -2.28
CA ALA A 425 8.44 -54.06 -2.89
C ALA A 425 7.98 -55.54 -2.87
N GLN A 426 7.14 -55.93 -1.90
CA GLN A 426 6.45 -57.22 -1.86
C GLN A 426 5.34 -57.27 -2.92
N LYS A 427 4.52 -56.21 -3.02
CA LYS A 427 3.41 -56.10 -3.97
C LYS A 427 3.87 -56.13 -5.42
N ASP A 428 5.02 -55.54 -5.75
CA ASP A 428 5.62 -55.64 -7.09
C ASP A 428 6.12 -57.06 -7.43
N LYS A 429 6.37 -57.91 -6.42
CA LYS A 429 6.68 -59.34 -6.62
C LYS A 429 5.42 -60.21 -6.68
N ASP A 430 4.43 -59.93 -5.84
CA ASP A 430 3.19 -60.70 -5.74
C ASP A 430 2.19 -60.37 -6.87
N SER A 431 2.40 -59.27 -7.60
CA SER A 431 1.66 -58.93 -8.84
C SER A 431 1.85 -59.94 -10.00
N LEU A 432 2.61 -61.01 -9.79
CA LEU A 432 2.75 -62.15 -10.70
C LEU A 432 1.86 -63.37 -10.34
N HIS A 433 1.13 -63.36 -9.22
CA HIS A 433 0.21 -64.44 -8.83
C HIS A 433 -1.13 -63.96 -8.23
N ASP A 434 -2.11 -63.82 -9.12
CA ASP A 434 -3.50 -64.35 -9.06
C ASP A 434 -4.32 -64.35 -7.74
N GLY A 435 -5.56 -63.84 -7.83
CA GLY A 435 -6.72 -64.55 -7.23
C GLY A 435 -7.40 -64.05 -5.93
N ALA A 436 -8.59 -63.44 -6.11
CA ALA A 436 -9.82 -63.66 -5.32
C ALA A 436 -10.05 -63.08 -3.88
N ASN A 437 -10.92 -62.06 -3.84
CA ASN A 437 -12.09 -61.79 -2.94
C ASN A 437 -12.00 -61.73 -1.38
N PRO A 438 -12.84 -60.89 -0.70
CA PRO A 438 -12.65 -60.48 0.70
C PRO A 438 -13.66 -61.06 1.71
N ARG A 439 -13.42 -60.88 3.03
CA ARG A 439 -14.46 -60.60 4.07
C ARG A 439 -13.93 -60.20 5.47
N ALA A 440 -14.50 -59.11 5.99
CA ALA A 440 -14.95 -58.77 7.37
C ALA A 440 -14.30 -59.39 8.64
N LEU A 441 -14.10 -58.56 9.69
CA LEU A 441 -15.00 -58.54 10.87
C LEU A 441 -14.69 -57.41 11.90
N ASP A 442 -15.71 -57.10 12.71
CA ASP A 442 -15.77 -56.06 13.75
C ASP A 442 -15.07 -56.42 15.08
N GLY A 443 -14.96 -55.43 15.99
CA GLY A 443 -15.47 -55.66 17.36
C GLY A 443 -14.72 -55.07 18.56
N LEU A 444 -15.27 -53.97 19.12
CA LEU A 444 -15.48 -53.72 20.57
C LEU A 444 -14.24 -53.61 21.52
N ALA A 445 -14.37 -53.22 22.79
CA ALA A 445 -14.96 -52.01 23.40
C ALA A 445 -14.57 -51.95 24.90
N LEU A 446 -14.39 -50.74 25.45
CA LEU A 446 -14.63 -50.28 26.84
C LEU A 446 -14.29 -51.21 28.05
N ALA A 447 -13.54 -50.68 29.04
CA ALA A 447 -14.12 -50.23 30.34
C ALA A 447 -13.06 -49.74 31.38
N ASN A 448 -13.51 -48.86 32.28
CA ASN A 448 -12.77 -48.20 33.36
C ASN A 448 -12.49 -49.09 34.60
N SER A 449 -11.55 -48.67 35.47
CA SER A 449 -11.83 -48.34 36.89
C SER A 449 -10.57 -47.86 37.67
N SER A 450 -10.77 -47.38 38.90
CA SER A 450 -9.88 -46.45 39.65
C SER A 450 -9.55 -46.91 41.10
N SER A 451 -8.46 -46.40 41.68
CA SER A 451 -8.24 -46.11 43.13
C SER A 451 -6.82 -45.55 43.35
N HIS A 452 -6.64 -44.33 43.89
CA HIS A 452 -6.52 -43.91 45.30
C HIS A 452 -5.19 -44.24 46.01
N HIS A 453 -4.51 -43.20 46.52
CA HIS A 453 -3.97 -43.14 47.90
C HIS A 453 -3.78 -41.68 48.37
N HIS A 454 -3.81 -41.48 49.69
CA HIS A 454 -3.69 -40.20 50.42
C HIS A 454 -2.27 -39.99 50.96
N ASP A 455 -1.88 -38.74 51.29
CA ASP A 455 -1.39 -38.41 52.65
C ASP A 455 -1.33 -36.90 52.96
N THR A 456 -1.16 -36.56 54.26
CA THR A 456 -1.20 -35.21 54.85
C THR A 456 -0.05 -35.01 55.87
N MET A 457 0.19 -33.89 56.59
CA MET A 457 -0.52 -32.62 56.83
C MET A 457 0.50 -31.53 57.26
N GLY A 458 0.18 -30.23 57.18
CA GLY A 458 1.02 -29.19 57.82
C GLY A 458 0.52 -27.76 57.70
N THR A 459 -0.05 -27.21 58.78
CA THR A 459 -0.57 -25.83 58.87
C THR A 459 0.28 -24.94 59.79
N SER A 460 0.41 -23.65 59.44
CA SER A 460 0.73 -22.58 60.41
C SER A 460 0.20 -21.23 59.95
N GLU A 461 -0.75 -20.66 60.69
CA GLU A 461 -1.16 -19.26 60.55
C GLU A 461 -0.14 -18.33 61.22
N SER A 462 -0.01 -17.08 60.74
CA SER A 462 -0.37 -15.87 61.51
C SER A 462 0.42 -14.58 61.12
N VAL A 463 -0.17 -13.45 61.55
CA VAL A 463 0.39 -12.09 61.67
C VAL A 463 0.51 -11.22 60.41
N VAL A 464 -0.47 -10.31 60.31
CA VAL A 464 -0.41 -9.04 59.58
C VAL A 464 0.55 -8.05 60.27
N PRO A 465 1.38 -7.32 59.51
CA PRO A 465 1.82 -5.98 59.89
C PRO A 465 1.17 -4.93 58.96
N GLN A 466 0.55 -3.92 59.57
CA GLN A 466 0.09 -2.73 58.87
C GLN A 466 1.31 -1.93 58.35
N SER A 467 1.42 -1.72 57.04
CA SER A 467 2.22 -0.62 56.48
C SER A 467 1.31 0.36 55.73
N ARG A 468 1.27 1.60 56.21
CA ARG A 468 0.59 2.72 55.55
C ARG A 468 1.24 3.05 54.20
N ASP A 469 0.52 3.87 53.43
CA ASP A 469 1.03 4.65 52.29
C ASP A 469 1.30 3.93 50.96
N LEU A 470 0.23 3.43 50.35
CA LEU A 470 0.09 3.32 48.89
C LEU A 470 -1.05 4.20 48.32
N ARG A 471 -1.25 5.40 48.88
CA ARG A 471 -2.05 6.46 48.23
C ARG A 471 -1.18 7.30 47.29
N ARG A 472 -0.85 6.76 46.11
CA ARG A 472 -0.45 7.55 44.93
C ARG A 472 -0.75 6.77 43.65
N ASN A 473 -1.97 6.95 43.13
CA ASN A 473 -2.39 6.37 41.86
C ASN A 473 -1.56 6.93 40.70
N ALA A 474 -0.67 6.10 40.16
CA ALA A 474 -0.06 6.29 38.85
C ALA A 474 -0.37 5.03 38.03
N ASN A 475 -1.43 5.08 37.20
CA ASN A 475 -1.60 4.31 35.93
C ASN A 475 -3.00 4.36 35.27
N CYS A 476 -3.89 5.32 35.59
CA CYS A 476 -5.12 5.55 34.78
C CYS A 476 -4.88 6.33 33.47
N SER A 477 -3.63 6.45 33.01
CA SER A 477 -3.23 7.37 31.93
C SER A 477 -3.61 6.90 30.52
N TYR A 478 -3.95 5.62 30.32
CA TYR A 478 -4.22 5.05 29.00
C TYR A 478 -5.69 5.17 28.59
N SER A 479 -6.62 4.64 29.39
CA SER A 479 -8.07 4.87 29.21
C SER A 479 -8.39 6.37 29.20
N GLY A 480 -7.67 7.15 30.02
CA GLY A 480 -7.71 8.61 29.98
C GLY A 480 -7.28 9.22 28.64
N ARG A 481 -6.41 8.62 27.83
CA ARG A 481 -6.07 9.12 26.48
C ARG A 481 -7.06 8.68 25.40
N ILE A 482 -7.73 7.55 25.58
CA ILE A 482 -8.80 7.05 24.70
C ILE A 482 -10.07 7.89 24.86
N LEU A 483 -10.43 8.22 26.11
CA LEU A 483 -11.68 8.88 26.47
C LEU A 483 -11.57 10.41 26.68
N ARG A 484 -10.37 10.97 26.79
CA ARG A 484 -10.21 12.44 26.75
C ARG A 484 -10.15 12.92 25.30
N PRO A 485 -10.75 14.08 25.00
CA PRO A 485 -10.21 14.93 23.95
C PRO A 485 -8.73 15.17 24.26
N THR A 486 -7.83 15.00 23.28
CA THR A 486 -6.37 15.09 23.49
C THR A 486 -5.94 16.43 24.13
N PHE A 487 -6.80 17.44 24.08
CA PHE A 487 -6.52 18.85 24.37
C PHE A 487 -7.46 19.43 25.44
N SER A 488 -7.65 18.69 26.54
CA SER A 488 -8.23 19.28 27.76
C SER A 488 -7.31 20.37 28.31
N LYS A 489 -7.77 21.61 28.40
CA LYS A 489 -7.08 22.66 29.16
C LYS A 489 -7.03 22.24 30.64
N SER A 490 -5.83 21.95 31.12
CA SER A 490 -5.55 21.75 32.55
C SER A 490 -4.13 22.21 32.86
N THR A 491 -4.03 23.49 33.21
CA THR A 491 -3.12 24.05 34.22
C THR A 491 -1.62 23.65 34.21
N ASN A 492 -0.77 24.67 34.04
CA ASN A 492 0.69 24.68 34.24
C ASN A 492 1.54 23.84 33.26
N ILE A 493 1.54 24.24 31.98
CA ILE A 493 2.64 23.91 31.05
C ILE A 493 3.10 25.19 30.33
N GLU A 494 3.83 26.04 31.04
CA GLU A 494 4.63 27.09 30.40
C GLU A 494 5.74 26.44 29.57
N GLY A 495 5.81 26.75 28.27
CA GLY A 495 6.92 26.35 27.39
C GLY A 495 6.66 25.21 26.40
N MET A 496 5.49 24.54 26.39
CA MET A 496 5.13 23.64 25.29
C MET A 496 4.48 24.39 24.12
N ASN A 497 4.99 24.16 22.91
CA ASN A 497 4.48 24.79 21.69
C ASN A 497 3.17 24.13 21.24
N MET A 498 2.05 24.73 21.63
CA MET A 498 0.67 24.25 21.39
C MET A 498 0.28 24.14 19.90
N SER A 499 1.08 24.68 18.97
CA SER A 499 0.83 24.62 17.51
C SER A 499 0.95 23.22 16.89
N THR A 500 1.40 22.21 17.65
CA THR A 500 1.61 20.84 17.15
C THR A 500 0.38 19.92 17.30
N LEU A 501 -0.74 20.46 17.79
CA LEU A 501 -1.86 19.72 18.36
C LEU A 501 -3.16 19.98 17.57
N SER A 502 -4.00 18.94 17.38
CA SER A 502 -5.15 19.01 16.46
C SER A 502 -6.31 19.86 17.00
N CYS A 503 -6.58 20.96 16.31
CA CYS A 503 -7.54 22.02 16.63
C CYS A 503 -9.02 21.61 16.65
N ALA A 504 -9.38 20.39 16.23
CA ALA A 504 -10.78 20.01 16.00
C ALA A 504 -11.72 20.29 17.19
N TRP A 505 -11.25 20.14 18.43
CA TRP A 505 -12.09 20.19 19.64
C TRP A 505 -12.67 21.57 19.99
N ASN A 506 -12.03 22.69 19.60
CA ASN A 506 -12.45 24.04 20.01
C ASN A 506 -13.82 24.50 19.46
N LEU A 507 -14.40 23.79 18.48
CA LEU A 507 -15.78 24.03 18.01
C LEU A 507 -16.86 23.32 18.85
N TRP A 508 -16.51 22.22 19.54
CA TRP A 508 -17.48 21.28 20.14
C TRP A 508 -17.50 21.33 21.68
N GLY A 509 -16.62 22.13 22.29
CA GLY A 509 -16.52 22.27 23.74
C GLY A 509 -17.47 23.29 24.39
N ASP A 510 -18.25 24.04 23.59
CA ASP A 510 -19.13 25.13 24.07
C ASP A 510 -20.55 24.67 24.45
N ASP A 511 -20.98 23.47 24.06
CA ASP A 511 -22.27 22.93 24.50
C ASP A 511 -22.15 22.55 25.98
N SER A 512 -22.49 23.48 26.87
CA SER A 512 -22.59 23.22 28.31
C SER A 512 -23.46 21.99 28.53
N MET A 513 -22.89 20.93 29.13
CA MET A 513 -23.65 19.74 29.49
C MET A 513 -24.85 20.17 30.34
N PRO A 514 -26.10 19.92 29.92
CA PRO A 514 -27.25 20.15 30.78
C PRO A 514 -27.08 19.30 32.03
N THR A 515 -27.06 19.93 33.20
CA THR A 515 -27.14 19.23 34.49
C THR A 515 -28.57 18.74 34.68
N GLU A 516 -28.95 17.74 33.89
CA GLU A 516 -30.24 17.06 33.94
C GLU A 516 -30.10 15.72 34.65
N GLN A 517 -31.18 15.28 35.30
CA GLN A 517 -31.16 14.13 36.19
C GLN A 517 -30.90 12.83 35.41
N PRO A 518 -30.13 11.87 35.97
CA PRO A 518 -29.90 10.59 35.31
C PRO A 518 -31.23 9.86 35.11
N ILE A 519 -31.56 9.56 33.85
CA ILE A 519 -32.70 8.69 33.51
C ILE A 519 -32.40 7.31 34.10
N SER A 520 -33.23 6.85 35.04
CA SER A 520 -33.02 5.54 35.65
C SER A 520 -33.26 4.43 34.63
N LEU A 521 -32.21 3.65 34.32
CA LEU A 521 -32.31 2.47 33.46
C LEU A 521 -33.24 1.37 34.03
N SER A 522 -33.75 1.53 35.26
CA SER A 522 -34.82 0.69 35.83
C SER A 522 -36.17 0.79 35.10
N LEU A 523 -36.28 1.64 34.06
CA LEU A 523 -37.46 1.80 33.21
C LEU A 523 -37.43 0.96 31.93
N LEU A 524 -36.29 0.33 31.60
CA LEU A 524 -36.18 -0.53 30.42
C LEU A 524 -36.58 -1.97 30.75
N ASN A 525 -37.35 -2.57 29.85
CA ASN A 525 -37.68 -3.99 29.87
C ASN A 525 -36.86 -4.77 28.82
N ASP A 526 -36.92 -6.09 28.90
CA ASP A 526 -36.24 -7.01 27.99
C ASP A 526 -36.54 -6.75 26.51
N ALA A 527 -37.78 -6.36 26.19
CA ALA A 527 -38.19 -6.04 24.83
C ALA A 527 -37.45 -4.80 24.28
N ALA A 528 -37.21 -3.77 25.11
CA ALA A 528 -36.48 -2.58 24.71
C ALA A 528 -34.99 -2.86 24.44
N TYR A 529 -34.37 -3.79 25.17
CA TYR A 529 -33.00 -4.23 24.86
C TYR A 529 -32.92 -4.96 23.51
N VAL A 530 -33.85 -5.89 23.25
CA VAL A 530 -33.93 -6.60 21.96
C VAL A 530 -34.21 -5.65 20.79
N GLU A 531 -35.09 -4.66 20.97
CA GLU A 531 -35.37 -3.63 19.96
C GLU A 531 -34.12 -2.82 19.61
N LEU A 532 -33.36 -2.36 20.60
CA LEU A 532 -32.11 -1.65 20.38
C LEU A 532 -31.06 -2.53 19.66
N VAL A 533 -30.94 -3.80 20.04
CA VAL A 533 -30.04 -4.75 19.35
C VAL A 533 -30.44 -4.94 17.88
N ASN A 534 -31.74 -5.07 17.57
CA ASN A 534 -32.23 -5.08 16.19
C ASN A 534 -31.82 -3.81 15.43
N ILE A 535 -32.01 -2.63 16.02
CA ILE A 535 -31.63 -1.34 15.42
C ILE A 535 -30.13 -1.28 15.11
N PHE A 536 -29.26 -1.81 15.97
CA PHE A 536 -27.82 -1.89 15.70
C PHE A 536 -27.49 -2.76 14.47
N PHE A 537 -28.02 -3.99 14.43
CA PHE A 537 -27.75 -4.93 13.35
C PHE A 537 -28.43 -4.55 12.03
N GLU A 538 -29.57 -3.85 12.05
CA GLU A 538 -30.20 -3.33 10.82
C GLU A 538 -29.51 -2.08 10.26
N ARG A 539 -29.03 -1.18 11.13
CA ARG A 539 -28.59 0.16 10.69
C ARG A 539 -27.08 0.35 10.65
N ARG A 540 -26.34 -0.24 11.60
CA ARG A 540 -24.90 0.01 11.78
C ARG A 540 -24.01 -1.13 11.30
N TRP A 541 -24.43 -2.38 11.49
CA TRP A 541 -23.69 -3.56 11.02
C TRP A 541 -23.37 -3.55 9.51
N PRO A 542 -24.26 -3.10 8.59
CA PRO A 542 -23.93 -3.05 7.15
C PRO A 542 -22.75 -2.14 6.79
N TYR A 543 -22.42 -1.16 7.66
CA TYR A 543 -21.25 -0.28 7.48
C TYR A 543 -19.96 -0.93 7.98
N LEU A 544 -20.04 -1.67 9.08
CA LEU A 544 -18.93 -2.25 9.83
C LEU A 544 -19.43 -3.50 10.58
N PRO A 545 -19.39 -4.70 9.96
CA PRO A 545 -19.90 -5.94 10.54
C PRO A 545 -18.91 -6.55 11.54
N VAL A 546 -18.59 -5.78 12.58
CA VAL A 546 -17.59 -6.11 13.61
C VAL A 546 -18.04 -7.24 14.55
N LEU A 547 -19.35 -7.45 14.69
CA LEU A 547 -19.96 -8.52 15.49
C LEU A 547 -20.73 -9.49 14.60
N HIS A 548 -20.75 -10.76 14.98
CA HIS A 548 -21.67 -11.76 14.45
C HIS A 548 -22.93 -11.81 15.33
N ARG A 549 -24.11 -11.60 14.76
CA ARG A 549 -25.37 -11.46 15.50
C ARG A 549 -25.71 -12.69 16.36
N PRO A 550 -25.76 -13.93 15.84
CA PRO A 550 -26.03 -15.11 16.67
C PRO A 550 -25.05 -15.27 17.84
N THR A 551 -23.77 -14.95 17.63
CA THR A 551 -22.75 -15.00 18.70
C THR A 551 -22.99 -13.92 19.74
N PHE A 552 -23.33 -12.70 19.33
CA PHE A 552 -23.62 -11.61 20.26
C PHE A 552 -24.86 -11.90 21.12
N GLU A 553 -25.93 -12.39 20.50
CA GLU A 553 -27.17 -12.71 21.20
C GLU A 553 -26.95 -13.83 22.23
N ALA A 554 -26.33 -14.94 21.82
CA ALA A 554 -26.10 -16.09 22.69
C ALA A 554 -25.02 -15.88 23.77
N LYS A 555 -23.88 -15.24 23.43
CA LYS A 555 -22.74 -15.08 24.36
C LYS A 555 -22.90 -13.88 25.30
N TYR A 556 -23.51 -12.78 24.84
CA TYR A 556 -23.52 -11.52 25.59
C TYR A 556 -24.91 -11.09 26.03
N LEU A 557 -25.89 -11.05 25.11
CA LEU A 557 -27.20 -10.49 25.40
C LEU A 557 -28.05 -11.37 26.32
N THR A 558 -28.15 -12.68 26.04
CA THR A 558 -28.96 -13.60 26.87
C THR A 558 -28.45 -13.69 28.32
N PRO A 559 -27.14 -13.84 28.60
CA PRO A 559 -26.64 -13.80 29.98
C PRO A 559 -26.91 -12.47 30.69
N PHE A 560 -26.77 -11.34 29.97
CA PHE A 560 -27.02 -10.00 30.51
C PHE A 560 -28.48 -9.81 30.93
N MET A 561 -29.43 -10.20 30.09
CA MET A 561 -30.87 -10.05 30.38
C MET A 561 -31.33 -11.00 31.50
N THR A 562 -30.71 -12.17 31.63
CA THR A 562 -31.09 -13.18 32.64
C THR A 562 -30.46 -12.94 34.02
N ASN A 563 -29.72 -11.85 34.22
CA ASN A 563 -28.97 -11.53 35.45
C ASN A 563 -28.06 -12.68 35.92
N LEU A 564 -27.48 -13.44 34.98
CA LEU A 564 -26.38 -14.34 35.27
C LEU A 564 -25.11 -13.52 35.58
N GLU A 565 -24.10 -14.13 36.20
CA GLU A 565 -22.80 -13.47 36.37
C GLU A 565 -22.13 -13.28 35.00
N VAL A 566 -22.26 -12.06 34.45
CA VAL A 566 -21.66 -11.65 33.18
C VAL A 566 -20.32 -10.99 33.46
N ASP A 567 -19.28 -11.41 32.73
CA ASP A 567 -17.96 -10.81 32.86
C ASP A 567 -17.93 -9.34 32.35
N PRO A 568 -16.98 -8.52 32.82
CA PRO A 568 -16.89 -7.11 32.42
C PRO A 568 -16.81 -6.84 30.91
N VAL A 569 -16.19 -7.72 30.13
CA VAL A 569 -16.00 -7.53 28.68
C VAL A 569 -17.32 -7.82 27.95
N SER A 570 -18.02 -8.87 28.37
CA SER A 570 -19.38 -9.15 27.91
C SER A 570 -20.37 -8.01 28.23
N ASN A 571 -20.29 -7.42 29.44
CA ASN A 571 -21.05 -6.21 29.79
C ASN A 571 -20.69 -5.02 28.88
N PHE A 572 -19.41 -4.82 28.59
CA PHE A 572 -18.95 -3.77 27.67
C PHE A 572 -19.56 -3.92 26.27
N PHE A 573 -19.58 -5.14 25.72
CA PHE A 573 -20.20 -5.42 24.42
C PHE A 573 -21.68 -5.03 24.39
N VAL A 574 -22.47 -5.47 25.38
CA VAL A 574 -23.90 -5.16 25.43
C VAL A 574 -24.12 -3.66 25.57
N TYR A 575 -23.49 -3.01 26.55
CA TYR A 575 -23.67 -1.58 26.77
C TYR A 575 -23.22 -0.72 25.57
N MET A 576 -22.16 -1.09 24.85
CA MET A 576 -21.75 -0.37 23.64
C MET A 576 -22.73 -0.54 22.48
N VAL A 577 -23.25 -1.76 22.24
CA VAL A 577 -24.28 -2.00 21.22
C VAL A 577 -25.55 -1.20 21.54
N LEU A 578 -26.00 -1.22 22.79
CA LEU A 578 -27.14 -0.43 23.25
C LEU A 578 -26.90 1.07 23.15
N ALA A 579 -25.70 1.58 23.48
CA ALA A 579 -25.35 2.99 23.34
C ALA A 579 -25.41 3.45 21.87
N ILE A 580 -24.82 2.69 20.96
CA ILE A 580 -24.83 2.99 19.52
C ILE A 580 -26.27 2.93 19.00
N ALA A 581 -27.03 1.88 19.32
CA ALA A 581 -28.44 1.75 18.96
C ALA A 581 -29.33 2.86 19.53
N ALA A 582 -29.02 3.36 20.73
CA ALA A 582 -29.76 4.46 21.35
C ALA A 582 -29.49 5.80 20.65
N THR A 583 -28.27 6.05 20.13
CA THR A 583 -28.07 7.16 19.16
C THR A 583 -28.87 6.92 17.87
N GLU A 584 -29.18 5.66 17.57
CA GLU A 584 -30.06 5.31 16.45
C GLU A 584 -31.57 5.46 16.73
N LYS A 585 -32.03 5.39 17.99
CA LYS A 585 -33.45 5.56 18.37
C LYS A 585 -33.83 6.98 18.82
N SER A 586 -32.93 7.71 19.48
CA SER A 586 -33.19 9.01 20.16
C SER A 586 -33.67 10.19 19.31
N TRP A 587 -33.77 10.01 17.99
CA TRP A 587 -34.32 11.00 17.05
C TRP A 587 -35.82 10.82 16.77
N VAL A 588 -36.41 9.68 17.13
CA VAL A 588 -37.82 9.36 16.87
C VAL A 588 -38.71 9.71 18.06
N GLU A 589 -38.17 9.59 19.28
CA GLU A 589 -38.90 9.80 20.55
C GLU A 589 -38.16 10.83 21.40
N GLN A 590 -38.78 11.98 21.67
CA GLN A 590 -38.12 13.11 22.37
C GLN A 590 -37.80 12.80 23.84
N GLU A 591 -38.57 11.93 24.49
CA GLU A 591 -38.52 11.70 25.95
C GLU A 591 -37.24 11.02 26.46
N ASN A 592 -36.45 10.37 25.58
CA ASN A 592 -35.25 9.61 25.95
C ASN A 592 -33.99 10.05 25.18
N ARG A 593 -33.90 11.33 24.79
CA ARG A 593 -32.86 11.86 23.88
C ARG A 593 -31.40 11.50 24.29
N PHE A 594 -31.13 11.39 25.59
CA PHE A 594 -29.77 11.20 26.13
C PHE A 594 -29.46 9.79 26.67
N ILE A 595 -30.38 8.82 26.55
CA ILE A 595 -30.22 7.46 27.15
C ILE A 595 -28.96 6.72 26.65
N HIS A 596 -28.50 7.03 25.43
CA HIS A 596 -27.26 6.52 24.87
C HIS A 596 -26.01 6.87 25.69
N ARG A 597 -26.02 8.01 26.41
CA ARG A 597 -24.90 8.46 27.25
C ARG A 597 -24.78 7.64 28.52
N GLU A 598 -25.89 7.22 29.10
CA GLU A 598 -25.91 6.37 30.29
C GLU A 598 -25.40 4.96 29.95
N PHE A 599 -25.84 4.37 28.84
CA PHE A 599 -25.26 3.11 28.33
C PHE A 599 -23.75 3.22 28.09
N PHE A 600 -23.30 4.29 27.41
CA PHE A 600 -21.88 4.53 27.19
C PHE A 600 -21.10 4.72 28.51
N GLY A 601 -21.68 5.44 29.48
CA GLY A 601 -21.11 5.64 30.81
C GLY A 601 -20.87 4.31 31.53
N ARG A 602 -21.83 3.37 31.45
CA ARG A 602 -21.67 2.01 32.00
C ARG A 602 -20.61 1.19 31.27
N ALA A 603 -20.58 1.21 29.94
CA ALA A 603 -19.51 0.56 29.18
C ALA A 603 -18.11 1.08 29.60
N VAL A 604 -17.97 2.39 29.76
CA VAL A 604 -16.70 3.03 30.13
C VAL A 604 -16.15 2.56 31.48
N LEU A 605 -17.01 2.18 32.44
CA LEU A 605 -16.56 1.61 33.72
C LEU A 605 -15.75 0.32 33.52
N GLU A 606 -16.13 -0.50 32.54
CA GLU A 606 -15.49 -1.79 32.25
C GLU A 606 -14.28 -1.69 31.31
N LEU A 607 -14.00 -0.52 30.74
CA LEU A 607 -12.97 -0.33 29.72
C LEU A 607 -11.56 -0.79 30.16
N HIS A 608 -11.25 -0.71 31.45
CA HIS A 608 -9.95 -1.15 31.97
C HIS A 608 -9.77 -2.68 31.98
N TYR A 609 -10.86 -3.46 31.99
CA TYR A 609 -10.82 -4.91 31.77
C TYR A 609 -10.62 -5.23 30.29
N VAL A 610 -11.35 -4.54 29.39
CA VAL A 610 -11.18 -4.64 27.93
C VAL A 610 -9.74 -4.33 27.51
N MET A 611 -9.14 -3.28 28.08
CA MET A 611 -7.74 -2.92 27.78
C MET A 611 -6.70 -3.89 28.35
N ARG A 612 -7.12 -4.88 29.15
CA ARG A 612 -6.22 -5.87 29.78
C ARG A 612 -6.14 -7.20 29.03
N ILE A 613 -7.15 -7.55 28.23
CA ILE A 613 -7.16 -8.82 27.48
C ILE A 613 -6.31 -8.75 26.19
N ASP A 614 -6.18 -7.55 25.59
CA ASP A 614 -5.28 -7.24 24.45
C ASP A 614 -5.36 -8.24 23.28
N ASP A 615 -6.59 -8.65 22.93
CA ASP A 615 -6.89 -9.74 22.01
C ASP A 615 -7.91 -9.36 20.92
N PHE A 616 -8.49 -10.37 20.28
CA PHE A 616 -9.53 -10.22 19.26
C PHE A 616 -10.77 -9.46 19.78
N GLU A 617 -11.20 -9.73 21.01
CA GLU A 617 -12.39 -9.11 21.60
C GLU A 617 -12.10 -7.65 21.98
N CYS A 618 -10.90 -7.36 22.49
CA CYS A 618 -10.43 -5.98 22.68
C CYS A 618 -10.46 -5.18 21.36
N ALA A 619 -10.02 -5.76 20.24
CA ALA A 619 -10.10 -5.12 18.93
C ALA A 619 -11.56 -4.81 18.52
N GLN A 620 -12.50 -5.73 18.75
CA GLN A 620 -13.93 -5.48 18.52
C GLN A 620 -14.48 -4.37 19.42
N CYS A 621 -14.14 -4.37 20.72
CA CYS A 621 -14.55 -3.32 21.66
C CYS A 621 -14.02 -1.93 21.27
N LEU A 622 -12.77 -1.82 20.84
CA LEU A 622 -12.18 -0.56 20.35
C LEU A 622 -12.89 -0.06 19.08
N LEU A 623 -13.31 -0.95 18.20
CA LEU A 623 -14.09 -0.60 17.01
C LEU A 623 -15.52 -0.13 17.36
N LEU A 624 -16.15 -0.72 18.37
CA LEU A 624 -17.43 -0.23 18.90
C LEU A 624 -17.29 1.17 19.51
N LEU A 625 -16.20 1.46 20.24
CA LEU A 625 -15.91 2.83 20.70
C LEU A 625 -15.79 3.80 19.52
N CYS A 626 -15.08 3.44 18.45
CA CYS A 626 -15.01 4.25 17.24
C CYS A 626 -16.37 4.42 16.54
N MET A 627 -17.21 3.38 16.49
CA MET A 627 -18.58 3.48 15.95
C MET A 627 -19.44 4.50 16.71
N TYR A 628 -19.33 4.52 18.04
CA TYR A 628 -20.03 5.49 18.90
C TYR A 628 -19.46 6.90 18.73
N GLY A 629 -18.12 7.03 18.73
CA GLY A 629 -17.42 8.30 18.53
C GLY A 629 -17.73 8.99 17.20
N HIS A 630 -18.11 8.25 16.14
CA HIS A 630 -18.58 8.85 14.89
C HIS A 630 -19.85 9.72 15.08
N ASN A 631 -20.69 9.37 16.05
CA ASN A 631 -21.94 10.05 16.39
C ASN A 631 -21.74 11.02 17.58
N GLU A 632 -20.90 10.67 18.54
CA GLU A 632 -20.54 11.51 19.71
C GLU A 632 -19.00 11.70 19.78
N PRO A 633 -18.38 12.52 18.90
CA PRO A 633 -16.92 12.69 18.81
C PRO A 633 -16.29 13.29 20.08
N GLN A 634 -17.10 13.87 20.96
CA GLN A 634 -16.73 14.32 22.30
C GLN A 634 -16.39 13.20 23.29
N ALA A 635 -16.93 11.99 23.07
CA ALA A 635 -16.87 10.90 24.03
C ALA A 635 -15.70 9.93 23.79
N VAL A 636 -15.20 9.87 22.55
CA VAL A 636 -14.14 8.94 22.13
C VAL A 636 -13.17 9.66 21.21
N ASN A 637 -11.88 9.55 21.53
CA ASN A 637 -10.82 10.10 20.71
C ASN A 637 -10.62 9.25 19.45
N LEU A 638 -11.35 9.58 18.38
CA LEU A 638 -11.45 8.74 17.18
C LEU A 638 -10.09 8.34 16.58
N TRP A 639 -9.14 9.26 16.46
CA TRP A 639 -7.83 8.97 15.83
C TRP A 639 -6.95 8.03 16.68
N TYR A 640 -6.87 8.25 18.00
CA TYR A 640 -6.13 7.31 18.85
C TYR A 640 -6.82 5.95 18.92
N THR A 641 -8.15 5.93 18.99
CA THR A 641 -8.93 4.70 19.15
C THR A 641 -8.96 3.87 17.87
N SER A 642 -9.08 4.49 16.68
CA SER A 642 -9.01 3.79 15.40
C SER A 642 -7.61 3.23 15.17
N GLY A 643 -6.59 4.03 15.42
CA GLY A 643 -5.20 3.58 15.34
C GLY A 643 -4.90 2.48 16.36
N LEU A 644 -5.58 2.45 17.52
CA LEU A 644 -5.45 1.37 18.50
C LEU A 644 -6.07 0.07 18.01
N ALA A 645 -7.32 0.11 17.54
CA ALA A 645 -7.98 -1.04 16.94
C ALA A 645 -7.14 -1.61 15.77
N LEU A 646 -6.62 -0.74 14.89
CA LEU A 646 -5.79 -1.16 13.77
C LEU A 646 -4.44 -1.73 14.20
N ARG A 647 -3.73 -1.09 15.15
CA ARG A 647 -2.45 -1.61 15.67
C ARG A 647 -2.61 -2.93 16.41
N LEU A 648 -3.71 -3.11 17.15
CA LEU A 648 -4.02 -4.39 17.79
C LEU A 648 -4.33 -5.46 16.74
N ALA A 649 -5.26 -5.21 15.82
CA ALA A 649 -5.57 -6.13 14.71
C ALA A 649 -4.33 -6.48 13.85
N THR A 650 -3.37 -5.56 13.72
CA THR A 650 -2.08 -5.80 13.08
C THR A 650 -1.16 -6.66 13.95
N GLY A 651 -1.10 -6.39 15.26
CA GLY A 651 -0.28 -7.13 16.24
C GLY A 651 -0.72 -8.58 16.48
N ILE A 652 -2.02 -8.87 16.32
CA ILE A 652 -2.56 -10.25 16.27
C ILE A 652 -2.71 -10.77 14.83
N ASP A 653 -1.90 -10.25 13.89
CA ASP A 653 -1.72 -10.71 12.50
C ASP A 653 -3.00 -10.82 11.62
N LEU A 654 -4.13 -10.19 11.97
CA LEU A 654 -5.36 -10.23 11.16
C LEU A 654 -5.22 -9.52 9.79
N HIS A 655 -4.15 -8.74 9.60
CA HIS A 655 -3.75 -8.11 8.34
C HIS A 655 -3.13 -9.09 7.31
N ARG A 656 -2.78 -10.31 7.76
CA ARG A 656 -2.11 -11.34 6.97
C ARG A 656 -3.03 -12.51 6.64
N ARG A 657 -2.99 -12.98 5.39
CA ARG A 657 -3.65 -14.22 4.94
C ARG A 657 -3.16 -15.44 5.73
N GLU A 658 -1.90 -15.42 6.14
CA GLU A 658 -1.22 -16.47 6.85
C GLU A 658 -1.86 -16.78 8.22
N SER A 659 -2.46 -15.79 8.90
CA SER A 659 -3.18 -16.00 10.16
C SER A 659 -4.54 -16.70 9.99
N LEU A 660 -5.03 -16.83 8.75
CA LEU A 660 -6.29 -17.49 8.41
C LEU A 660 -6.13 -19.00 8.15
N VAL A 661 -4.89 -19.51 8.08
CA VAL A 661 -4.61 -20.91 7.74
C VAL A 661 -4.98 -21.83 8.90
N GLY A 662 -5.80 -22.84 8.64
CA GLY A 662 -6.26 -23.80 9.65
C GLY A 662 -7.39 -23.31 10.57
N LEU A 663 -7.92 -22.11 10.32
CA LEU A 663 -9.16 -21.64 10.95
C LEU A 663 -10.39 -22.22 10.25
N ASP A 664 -11.48 -22.38 11.01
CA ASP A 664 -12.81 -22.66 10.46
C ASP A 664 -13.37 -21.43 9.71
N LEU A 665 -14.37 -21.64 8.86
CA LEU A 665 -15.00 -20.58 8.05
C LEU A 665 -15.46 -19.39 8.90
N PHE A 666 -16.06 -19.67 10.06
CA PHE A 666 -16.54 -18.67 11.00
C PHE A 666 -15.42 -17.74 11.49
N ARG A 667 -14.34 -18.31 12.02
CA ARG A 667 -13.16 -17.57 12.52
C ARG A 667 -12.43 -16.86 11.39
N THR A 668 -12.32 -17.48 10.21
CA THR A 668 -11.72 -16.87 9.02
C THR A 668 -12.47 -15.62 8.58
N GLU A 669 -13.80 -15.67 8.47
CA GLU A 669 -14.60 -14.51 8.08
C GLU A 669 -14.64 -13.44 9.17
N MET A 670 -14.76 -13.81 10.44
CA MET A 670 -14.70 -12.84 11.54
C MET A 670 -13.34 -12.14 11.62
N SER A 671 -12.24 -12.85 11.36
CA SER A 671 -10.89 -12.28 11.27
C SER A 671 -10.78 -11.22 10.16
N LYS A 672 -11.27 -11.55 8.95
CA LYS A 672 -11.36 -10.59 7.83
C LYS A 672 -12.22 -9.39 8.20
N ARG A 673 -13.43 -9.61 8.75
CA ARG A 673 -14.39 -8.56 9.10
C ARG A 673 -13.80 -7.57 10.12
N VAL A 674 -13.19 -8.05 11.20
CA VAL A 674 -12.59 -7.19 12.24
C VAL A 674 -11.40 -6.40 11.70
N PHE A 675 -10.49 -7.03 10.96
CA PHE A 675 -9.37 -6.33 10.33
C PHE A 675 -9.85 -5.23 9.37
N TRP A 676 -10.74 -5.57 8.44
CA TRP A 676 -11.23 -4.59 7.47
C TRP A 676 -12.08 -3.50 8.11
N CYS A 677 -12.76 -3.77 9.23
CA CYS A 677 -13.44 -2.73 10.02
C CYS A 677 -12.42 -1.71 10.58
N ALA A 678 -11.28 -2.19 11.10
CA ALA A 678 -10.22 -1.32 11.58
C ALA A 678 -9.58 -0.50 10.45
N TYR A 679 -9.31 -1.11 9.30
CA TYR A 679 -8.83 -0.41 8.10
C TYR A 679 -9.81 0.67 7.62
N VAL A 680 -11.10 0.32 7.47
CA VAL A 680 -12.15 1.26 7.02
C VAL A 680 -12.30 2.44 7.98
N MET A 681 -12.24 2.17 9.29
CA MET A 681 -12.31 3.19 10.33
C MET A 681 -11.09 4.12 10.27
N ASP A 682 -9.88 3.56 10.32
CA ASP A 682 -8.63 4.34 10.33
C ASP A 682 -8.48 5.20 9.08
N CYS A 683 -8.67 4.62 7.89
CA CYS A 683 -8.64 5.36 6.63
C CYS A 683 -9.69 6.50 6.63
N SER A 684 -10.91 6.25 7.11
CA SER A 684 -11.96 7.28 7.19
C SER A 684 -11.54 8.44 8.11
N ILE A 685 -10.99 8.14 9.29
CA ILE A 685 -10.56 9.18 10.25
C ILE A 685 -9.32 9.92 9.75
N ALA A 686 -8.31 9.20 9.25
CA ALA A 686 -7.07 9.77 8.75
C ALA A 686 -7.30 10.76 7.59
N VAL A 687 -8.07 10.37 6.57
CA VAL A 687 -8.37 11.22 5.41
C VAL A 687 -9.15 12.48 5.81
N ASN A 688 -10.17 12.35 6.67
CA ASN A 688 -10.96 13.51 7.11
C ASN A 688 -10.16 14.45 8.02
N MET A 689 -9.31 13.93 8.91
CA MET A 689 -8.51 14.74 9.84
C MET A 689 -7.17 15.23 9.26
N GLY A 690 -6.86 14.94 7.99
CA GLY A 690 -5.57 15.29 7.39
C GLY A 690 -4.38 14.62 8.08
N ARG A 691 -4.53 13.37 8.53
CA ARG A 691 -3.50 12.58 9.23
C ARG A 691 -2.95 11.46 8.34
N PRO A 692 -1.72 10.97 8.61
CA PRO A 692 -1.20 9.77 7.96
C PRO A 692 -2.12 8.57 8.18
N LEU A 693 -2.22 7.71 7.16
CA LEU A 693 -2.87 6.41 7.21
C LEU A 693 -2.10 5.47 8.16
N GLY A 694 -2.81 4.67 8.96
CA GLY A 694 -2.22 3.80 9.98
C GLY A 694 -1.60 2.50 9.46
N ILE A 695 -1.92 2.06 8.24
CA ILE A 695 -1.32 0.92 7.53
C ILE A 695 -1.22 1.23 6.03
N GLN A 696 -0.24 0.65 5.34
CA GLN A 696 -0.12 0.76 3.88
C GLN A 696 -0.80 -0.43 3.22
N ASP A 697 -1.50 -0.22 2.10
CA ASP A 697 -2.16 -1.29 1.34
C ASP A 697 -1.22 -2.43 0.91
N THR A 698 0.06 -2.14 0.71
CA THR A 698 1.11 -3.13 0.40
C THR A 698 1.44 -4.06 1.57
N ASP A 699 1.10 -3.67 2.80
CA ASP A 699 1.31 -4.47 4.01
C ASP A 699 0.12 -5.43 4.27
N ILE A 700 -0.93 -5.42 3.43
CA ILE A 700 -2.16 -6.19 3.62
C ILE A 700 -2.21 -7.39 2.66
N SER A 701 -2.19 -8.62 3.20
CA SER A 701 -2.40 -9.85 2.40
C SER A 701 -3.74 -10.54 2.67
N THR A 702 -4.42 -10.18 3.78
CA THR A 702 -5.78 -10.64 4.12
C THR A 702 -6.76 -10.32 2.98
N PRO A 703 -7.47 -11.32 2.43
CA PRO A 703 -8.45 -11.09 1.37
C PRO A 703 -9.69 -10.36 1.89
N LEU A 704 -10.53 -9.86 0.98
CA LEU A 704 -11.84 -9.32 1.33
C LEU A 704 -12.72 -10.40 1.99
N PRO A 705 -13.67 -10.04 2.87
CA PRO A 705 -14.67 -10.97 3.37
C PRO A 705 -15.49 -11.57 2.22
N LEU A 706 -16.00 -12.79 2.41
CA LEU A 706 -17.01 -13.38 1.53
C LEU A 706 -18.35 -12.64 1.69
N GLN A 707 -19.16 -12.65 0.64
CA GLN A 707 -20.51 -12.11 0.62
C GLN A 707 -21.46 -13.09 1.35
N LEU A 708 -21.61 -12.93 2.66
CA LEU A 708 -22.38 -13.83 3.52
C LEU A 708 -23.23 -13.04 4.52
N SER A 709 -24.45 -13.49 4.77
CA SER A 709 -25.23 -13.11 5.95
C SER A 709 -24.72 -13.82 7.21
N ASP A 710 -25.12 -13.34 8.38
CA ASP A 710 -24.77 -13.99 9.65
C ASP A 710 -25.47 -15.36 9.83
N ASP A 711 -26.69 -15.54 9.31
CA ASP A 711 -27.33 -16.87 9.28
C ASP A 711 -26.56 -17.85 8.38
N GLN A 712 -26.13 -17.40 7.19
CA GLN A 712 -25.28 -18.21 6.31
C GLN A 712 -23.94 -18.55 6.97
N LEU A 713 -23.32 -17.61 7.69
CA LEU A 713 -22.06 -17.83 8.37
C LEU A 713 -22.18 -18.76 9.59
N ARG A 714 -23.36 -18.81 10.24
CA ARG A 714 -23.68 -19.79 11.28
C ARG A 714 -23.85 -21.21 10.73
N ASP A 715 -24.55 -21.34 9.60
CA ASP A 715 -25.02 -22.64 9.10
C ASP A 715 -24.09 -23.28 8.06
N ALA A 716 -23.12 -22.54 7.50
CA ALA A 716 -22.19 -23.04 6.49
C ALA A 716 -21.05 -23.89 7.09
N VAL A 717 -20.95 -25.15 6.62
CA VAL A 717 -19.87 -26.08 6.96
C VAL A 717 -18.62 -25.85 6.09
N GLU A 718 -18.81 -25.41 4.84
CA GLU A 718 -17.76 -25.13 3.86
C GLU A 718 -17.99 -23.76 3.20
N PRO A 719 -16.93 -23.06 2.73
CA PRO A 719 -17.09 -21.81 2.00
C PRO A 719 -17.89 -22.01 0.70
N PRO A 720 -18.88 -21.15 0.39
CA PRO A 720 -19.59 -21.25 -0.88
C PRO A 720 -18.68 -20.91 -2.07
N ASP A 721 -19.07 -21.44 -3.24
CA ASP A 721 -18.36 -21.28 -4.50
C ASP A 721 -18.12 -19.79 -4.84
N PRO A 722 -16.86 -19.33 -4.98
CA PRO A 722 -16.54 -17.96 -5.37
C PRO A 722 -17.10 -17.52 -6.73
N GLU A 723 -17.44 -18.45 -7.62
CA GLU A 723 -18.03 -18.16 -8.93
C GLU A 723 -19.57 -18.06 -8.89
N SER A 724 -20.19 -18.39 -7.75
CA SER A 724 -21.65 -18.32 -7.59
C SER A 724 -22.14 -16.86 -7.51
N VAL A 725 -22.80 -16.40 -8.58
CA VAL A 725 -23.36 -15.04 -8.69
C VAL A 725 -24.51 -14.86 -7.70
N THR A 726 -24.21 -14.35 -6.51
CA THR A 726 -25.15 -14.15 -5.42
C THR A 726 -25.69 -12.72 -5.41
N ILE A 727 -27.00 -12.55 -5.52
CA ILE A 727 -27.65 -11.23 -5.51
C ILE A 727 -27.46 -10.57 -4.14
N PRO A 728 -26.93 -9.32 -4.05
CA PRO A 728 -26.77 -8.61 -2.78
C PRO A 728 -28.06 -8.49 -1.97
N THR A 729 -27.98 -8.80 -0.68
CA THR A 729 -29.08 -8.72 0.29
C THR A 729 -28.76 -7.74 1.41
N VAL A 730 -29.78 -7.19 2.07
CA VAL A 730 -29.57 -6.22 3.16
C VAL A 730 -28.98 -6.82 4.44
N THR A 731 -28.93 -8.16 4.53
CA THR A 731 -28.43 -8.92 5.67
C THR A 731 -27.02 -9.49 5.45
N ASP A 732 -26.40 -9.24 4.29
CA ASP A 732 -25.05 -9.70 3.95
C ASP A 732 -23.99 -8.58 3.90
N THR A 733 -22.74 -8.98 3.76
CA THR A 733 -21.55 -8.13 3.76
C THR A 733 -21.30 -7.33 2.46
N SER A 734 -22.18 -7.40 1.44
CA SER A 734 -21.99 -6.73 0.13
C SER A 734 -21.66 -5.24 0.26
N THR A 735 -22.44 -4.51 1.07
CA THR A 735 -22.19 -3.08 1.32
C THR A 735 -20.83 -2.85 1.96
N PHE A 736 -20.45 -3.68 2.94
CA PHE A 736 -19.15 -3.58 3.60
C PHE A 736 -17.97 -3.85 2.65
N ILE A 737 -18.07 -4.89 1.81
CA ILE A 737 -17.09 -5.19 0.75
C ILE A 737 -16.94 -3.99 -0.19
N HIS A 738 -18.05 -3.35 -0.55
CA HIS A 738 -18.06 -2.16 -1.41
C HIS A 738 -17.45 -0.92 -0.71
N ILE A 739 -17.68 -0.74 0.60
CA ILE A 739 -17.04 0.29 1.43
C ILE A 739 -15.52 0.09 1.51
N ILE A 740 -15.05 -1.16 1.67
CA ILE A 740 -13.61 -1.45 1.68
C ILE A 740 -12.97 -1.00 0.37
N LYS A 741 -13.54 -1.39 -0.79
CA LYS A 741 -13.04 -1.00 -2.12
C LYS A 741 -12.91 0.53 -2.25
N LEU A 742 -13.91 1.29 -1.78
CA LEU A 742 -13.85 2.75 -1.76
C LEU A 742 -12.72 3.27 -0.86
N ARG A 743 -12.58 2.72 0.36
CA ARG A 743 -11.57 3.21 1.31
C ARG A 743 -10.14 2.98 0.80
N ARG A 744 -9.90 1.88 0.08
CA ARG A 744 -8.63 1.65 -0.61
C ARG A 744 -8.35 2.72 -1.67
N MET A 745 -9.32 3.05 -2.54
CA MET A 745 -9.17 4.16 -3.50
C MET A 745 -8.95 5.51 -2.80
N ASN A 746 -9.71 5.80 -1.74
CA ASN A 746 -9.52 7.03 -0.96
C ASN A 746 -8.11 7.13 -0.34
N ALA A 747 -7.55 6.01 0.13
CA ALA A 747 -6.19 5.95 0.65
C ALA A 747 -5.14 6.28 -0.42
N GLU A 748 -5.29 5.75 -1.64
CA GLU A 748 -4.39 6.06 -2.76
C GLU A 748 -4.54 7.52 -3.25
N ILE A 749 -5.76 8.01 -3.43
CA ILE A 749 -6.04 9.41 -3.79
C ILE A 749 -5.45 10.36 -2.73
N TYR A 750 -5.63 10.04 -1.44
CA TYR A 750 -5.09 10.84 -0.35
C TYR A 750 -3.55 10.89 -0.38
N LYS A 751 -2.88 9.75 -0.58
CA LYS A 751 -1.42 9.69 -0.74
C LYS A 751 -0.91 10.48 -1.94
N ALA A 752 -1.59 10.43 -3.07
CA ALA A 752 -1.16 11.08 -4.31
C ALA A 752 -1.40 12.61 -4.32
N PHE A 753 -2.55 13.07 -3.84
CA PHE A 753 -2.96 14.48 -3.96
C PHE A 753 -2.74 15.30 -2.67
N HIS A 754 -2.80 14.67 -1.49
CA HIS A 754 -2.71 15.33 -0.18
C HIS A 754 -1.47 14.94 0.65
N PRO A 755 -0.25 14.80 0.07
CA PRO A 755 0.93 14.38 0.82
C PRO A 755 1.39 15.42 1.85
N ALA A 756 2.14 14.95 2.86
CA ALA A 756 2.73 15.80 3.88
C ALA A 756 3.72 16.84 3.31
N VAL A 757 4.40 16.51 2.22
CA VAL A 757 5.35 17.35 1.49
C VAL A 757 4.93 17.41 0.02
N ARG A 758 5.00 18.59 -0.61
CA ARG A 758 4.66 18.78 -2.02
C ARG A 758 5.52 17.90 -2.93
N SER A 759 4.87 17.03 -3.71
CA SER A 759 5.52 16.34 -4.83
C SER A 759 5.65 17.30 -6.01
N SER A 760 6.81 17.34 -6.65
CA SER A 760 7.02 18.04 -7.93
C SER A 760 6.62 17.13 -9.09
N SER A 761 5.33 16.76 -9.16
CA SER A 761 4.77 15.98 -10.26
C SER A 761 4.45 16.89 -11.46
N ALA A 762 4.69 16.40 -12.67
CA ALA A 762 4.34 17.15 -13.88
C ALA A 762 2.82 17.19 -14.06
N ARG A 763 2.28 18.26 -14.63
CA ARG A 763 0.82 18.44 -14.78
C ARG A 763 0.16 17.26 -15.50
N ASN A 764 0.81 16.73 -16.54
CA ASN A 764 0.33 15.56 -17.29
C ASN A 764 0.25 14.27 -16.43
N GLU A 765 1.12 14.11 -15.43
CA GLU A 765 1.07 12.96 -14.50
C GLU A 765 -0.15 13.09 -13.57
N ILE A 766 -0.41 14.31 -13.08
CA ILE A 766 -1.56 14.64 -12.23
C ILE A 766 -2.87 14.37 -13.00
N ASP A 767 -2.95 14.82 -14.25
CA ASP A 767 -4.12 14.61 -15.09
C ASP A 767 -4.33 13.13 -15.44
N THR A 768 -3.25 12.37 -15.69
CA THR A 768 -3.31 10.91 -15.89
C THR A 768 -3.85 10.19 -14.65
N LEU A 769 -3.35 10.54 -13.46
CA LEU A 769 -3.82 9.98 -12.19
C LEU A 769 -5.30 10.34 -11.93
N ARG A 770 -5.73 11.56 -12.30
CA ARG A 770 -7.13 11.97 -12.22
C ARG A 770 -8.02 11.14 -13.13
N SER A 771 -7.67 10.99 -14.40
CA SER A 771 -8.43 10.14 -15.33
C SER A 771 -8.55 8.70 -14.84
N TYR A 772 -7.47 8.13 -14.31
CA TYR A 772 -7.48 6.79 -13.71
C TYR A 772 -8.45 6.68 -12.53
N TYR A 773 -8.27 7.49 -11.48
CA TYR A 773 -9.13 7.40 -10.29
C TYR A 773 -10.57 7.84 -10.55
N TYR A 774 -10.81 8.76 -11.49
CA TYR A 774 -12.16 9.11 -11.92
C TYR A 774 -12.87 7.93 -12.58
N SER A 775 -12.17 7.17 -13.44
CA SER A 775 -12.72 5.96 -14.05
C SER A 775 -13.05 4.88 -13.00
N GLU A 776 -12.11 4.59 -12.10
CA GLU A 776 -12.29 3.61 -11.01
C GLU A 776 -13.45 3.98 -10.07
N LEU A 777 -13.60 5.26 -9.70
CA LEU A 777 -14.70 5.75 -8.88
C LEU A 777 -16.06 5.64 -9.59
N ASN A 778 -16.11 5.85 -10.91
CA ASN A 778 -17.33 5.64 -11.69
C ASN A 778 -17.69 4.15 -11.78
N MET A 779 -16.71 3.28 -12.04
CA MET A 779 -16.90 1.82 -12.04
C MET A 779 -17.42 1.33 -10.67
N TRP A 780 -16.89 1.86 -9.58
CA TRP A 780 -17.38 1.63 -8.23
C TRP A 780 -18.85 2.05 -8.07
N LEU A 781 -19.22 3.28 -8.43
CA LEU A 781 -20.61 3.76 -8.30
C LEU A 781 -21.61 2.96 -9.16
N VAL A 782 -21.21 2.53 -10.36
CA VAL A 782 -22.02 1.68 -11.25
C VAL A 782 -22.21 0.28 -10.65
N THR A 783 -21.16 -0.29 -10.04
CA THR A 783 -21.19 -1.62 -9.39
C THR A 783 -21.70 -1.59 -7.94
N ALA A 784 -22.20 -0.45 -7.46
CA ALA A 784 -22.75 -0.32 -6.11
C ALA A 784 -24.00 -1.18 -5.91
N PRO A 785 -24.07 -2.01 -4.83
CA PRO A 785 -25.16 -2.95 -4.62
C PRO A 785 -26.49 -2.22 -4.44
N ARG A 786 -27.55 -2.76 -5.04
CA ARG A 786 -28.88 -2.15 -5.09
C ARG A 786 -29.87 -2.98 -4.30
N TYR A 787 -30.49 -2.36 -3.30
CA TYR A 787 -31.43 -3.00 -2.39
C TYR A 787 -32.84 -2.41 -2.56
N PRO A 788 -33.91 -3.22 -2.67
CA PRO A 788 -35.27 -2.72 -2.84
C PRO A 788 -35.78 -1.89 -1.65
N HIS A 789 -35.42 -2.30 -0.43
CA HIS A 789 -35.84 -1.66 0.82
C HIS A 789 -34.62 -1.59 1.76
N THR A 790 -34.35 -0.44 2.37
CA THR A 790 -33.14 -0.22 3.19
C THR A 790 -33.45 0.37 4.56
N HIS A 791 -32.97 -0.30 5.60
CA HIS A 791 -33.02 0.17 6.99
C HIS A 791 -31.79 1.02 7.31
N SER A 792 -30.61 0.61 6.82
CA SER A 792 -29.36 1.36 6.94
C SER A 792 -29.24 2.49 5.90
N THR A 793 -28.78 3.65 6.35
CA THR A 793 -28.31 4.73 5.46
C THR A 793 -27.17 4.27 4.56
N PHE A 794 -26.27 3.41 5.06
CA PHE A 794 -25.08 2.93 4.35
C PHE A 794 -25.41 1.98 3.17
N GLN A 795 -26.66 1.53 3.08
CA GLN A 795 -27.21 0.76 1.96
C GLN A 795 -28.01 1.62 0.97
N SER A 796 -28.22 2.92 1.26
CA SER A 796 -29.01 3.79 0.39
C SER A 796 -28.22 4.27 -0.84
N LEU A 797 -28.94 4.53 -1.93
CA LEU A 797 -28.36 5.07 -3.15
C LEU A 797 -27.70 6.44 -2.91
N GLU A 798 -28.35 7.29 -2.11
CA GLU A 798 -27.83 8.60 -1.73
C GLU A 798 -26.48 8.49 -1.01
N TRP A 799 -26.29 7.48 -0.15
CA TRP A 799 -25.01 7.25 0.51
C TRP A 799 -23.89 6.90 -0.48
N PHE A 800 -24.15 6.04 -1.47
CA PHE A 800 -23.16 5.75 -2.52
C PHE A 800 -22.81 7.02 -3.33
N HIS A 801 -23.80 7.87 -3.65
CA HIS A 801 -23.53 9.16 -4.32
C HIS A 801 -22.75 10.14 -3.44
N ILE A 802 -23.06 10.26 -2.14
CA ILE A 802 -22.28 11.06 -1.18
C ILE A 802 -20.82 10.58 -1.15
N ALA A 803 -20.63 9.27 -1.03
CA ALA A 803 -19.33 8.65 -0.90
C ALA A 803 -18.48 8.80 -2.18
N PHE A 804 -19.10 8.66 -3.36
CA PHE A 804 -18.51 8.97 -4.66
C PHE A 804 -18.11 10.44 -4.77
N ASN A 805 -19.06 11.36 -4.57
CA ASN A 805 -18.82 12.79 -4.72
C ASN A 805 -17.74 13.32 -3.76
N HIS A 806 -17.67 12.79 -2.54
CA HIS A 806 -16.60 13.11 -1.60
C HIS A 806 -15.22 12.65 -2.08
N ALA A 807 -15.14 11.51 -2.77
CA ALA A 807 -13.90 11.02 -3.37
C ALA A 807 -13.51 11.85 -4.61
N ILE A 808 -14.47 12.23 -5.47
CA ILE A 808 -14.25 13.14 -6.60
C ILE A 808 -13.76 14.52 -6.13
N MET A 809 -14.39 15.10 -5.10
CA MET A 809 -13.88 16.32 -4.47
C MET A 809 -12.46 16.13 -3.95
N SER A 810 -12.14 15.00 -3.31
CA SER A 810 -10.79 14.72 -2.82
C SER A 810 -9.75 14.63 -3.94
N LEU A 811 -10.16 14.25 -5.16
CA LEU A 811 -9.32 14.11 -6.35
C LEU A 811 -9.13 15.42 -7.14
N TYR A 812 -10.15 16.29 -7.15
CA TYR A 812 -10.17 17.51 -7.98
C TYR A 812 -10.01 18.82 -7.21
N ARG A 813 -10.29 18.89 -5.89
CA ARG A 813 -10.12 20.12 -5.10
C ARG A 813 -8.66 20.58 -5.02
N PRO A 814 -8.39 21.86 -4.69
CA PRO A 814 -7.03 22.35 -4.49
C PRO A 814 -6.29 21.49 -3.48
N SER A 815 -5.05 21.14 -3.81
CA SER A 815 -4.27 20.18 -3.06
C SER A 815 -2.78 20.50 -3.18
N ARG A 816 -1.94 19.93 -2.32
CA ARG A 816 -0.50 20.26 -2.32
C ARG A 816 0.20 19.78 -3.60
N THR A 817 -0.27 18.69 -4.20
CA THR A 817 0.19 18.21 -5.50
C THR A 817 -0.38 19.05 -6.65
N ALA A 818 -1.64 19.48 -6.56
CA ALA A 818 -2.31 20.30 -7.57
C ALA A 818 -2.96 21.57 -6.94
N PRO A 819 -2.16 22.62 -6.65
CA PRO A 819 -2.66 23.83 -5.98
C PRO A 819 -3.41 24.77 -6.92
N ILE A 820 -3.14 24.69 -8.24
CA ILE A 820 -3.80 25.46 -9.29
C ILE A 820 -4.56 24.47 -10.18
N LEU A 821 -5.81 24.81 -10.49
CA LEU A 821 -6.78 23.94 -11.17
C LEU A 821 -7.22 24.56 -12.50
N SER A 822 -7.57 23.72 -13.47
CA SER A 822 -8.20 24.17 -14.71
C SER A 822 -9.67 24.57 -14.47
N ALA A 823 -10.27 25.29 -15.43
CA ALA A 823 -11.71 25.59 -15.36
C ALA A 823 -12.57 24.31 -15.33
N ASP A 824 -12.14 23.26 -16.03
CA ASP A 824 -12.84 21.97 -16.08
C ASP A 824 -12.66 21.15 -14.79
N ASP A 825 -11.46 21.17 -14.18
CA ASP A 825 -11.24 20.60 -12.83
C ASP A 825 -12.22 21.22 -11.83
N LEU A 826 -12.35 22.55 -11.85
CA LEU A 826 -13.21 23.32 -10.97
C LEU A 826 -14.70 23.05 -11.23
N ARG A 827 -15.09 22.82 -12.49
CA ARG A 827 -16.45 22.38 -12.84
C ARG A 827 -16.77 21.02 -12.25
N ILE A 828 -15.95 19.99 -12.52
CA ILE A 828 -16.12 18.63 -11.99
C ILE A 828 -16.20 18.66 -10.45
N CYS A 829 -15.32 19.43 -9.81
CA CYS A 829 -15.30 19.55 -8.36
C CYS A 829 -16.55 20.26 -7.79
N THR A 830 -17.12 21.22 -8.54
CA THR A 830 -18.35 21.93 -8.17
C THR A 830 -19.59 21.05 -8.35
N GLU A 831 -19.68 20.32 -9.44
CA GLU A 831 -20.75 19.34 -9.70
C GLU A 831 -20.79 18.27 -8.60
N ALA A 832 -19.62 17.74 -8.21
CA ALA A 832 -19.50 16.81 -7.10
C ALA A 832 -19.93 17.44 -5.76
N ALA A 833 -19.50 18.67 -5.46
CA ALA A 833 -19.90 19.36 -4.24
C ALA A 833 -21.43 19.59 -4.15
N ILE A 834 -22.05 20.05 -5.23
CA ILE A 834 -23.51 20.22 -5.32
C ILE A 834 -24.21 18.85 -5.19
N GLY A 835 -23.74 17.83 -5.91
CA GLY A 835 -24.28 16.47 -5.85
C GLY A 835 -24.23 15.86 -4.44
N LEU A 836 -23.16 16.13 -3.69
CA LEU A 836 -23.02 15.72 -2.29
C LEU A 836 -24.05 16.43 -1.39
N ILE A 837 -24.19 17.75 -1.50
CA ILE A 837 -25.17 18.55 -0.73
C ILE A 837 -26.60 18.09 -1.04
N SER A 838 -26.94 17.91 -2.33
CA SER A 838 -28.26 17.42 -2.76
C SER A 838 -28.56 16.01 -2.26
N SER A 839 -27.58 15.10 -2.30
CA SER A 839 -27.75 13.73 -1.81
C SER A 839 -27.97 13.69 -0.29
N TYR A 840 -27.23 14.52 0.46
CA TYR A 840 -27.46 14.68 1.90
C TYR A 840 -28.81 15.34 2.22
N SER A 841 -29.26 16.32 1.42
CA SER A 841 -30.59 16.93 1.54
C SER A 841 -31.72 15.90 1.32
N SER A 842 -31.56 15.00 0.33
CA SER A 842 -32.48 13.89 0.07
C SER A 842 -32.57 12.91 1.25
N LEU A 843 -31.44 12.59 1.89
CA LEU A 843 -31.44 11.79 3.13
C LEU A 843 -32.12 12.51 4.30
N TYR A 844 -31.88 13.82 4.44
CA TYR A 844 -32.45 14.63 5.52
C TYR A 844 -33.97 14.75 5.41
N ALA A 845 -34.49 15.04 4.21
CA ALA A 845 -35.92 15.08 3.92
C ALA A 845 -36.64 13.74 4.19
N ARG A 846 -35.91 12.62 4.24
CA ARG A 846 -36.42 11.28 4.53
C ARG A 846 -36.16 10.82 5.98
N ASN A 847 -35.64 11.70 6.85
CA ASN A 847 -35.16 11.36 8.20
C ASN A 847 -34.15 10.19 8.24
N LYS A 848 -33.38 9.99 7.15
CA LYS A 848 -32.40 8.90 6.98
C LYS A 848 -30.94 9.33 7.21
N ILE A 849 -30.68 10.54 7.69
CA ILE A 849 -29.34 10.99 8.10
C ILE A 849 -29.36 11.56 9.52
N LYS A 850 -28.23 11.39 10.20
CA LYS A 850 -27.93 11.99 11.49
C LYS A 850 -26.65 12.80 11.46
N TYR A 851 -26.54 13.61 12.50
CA TYR A 851 -25.29 14.11 13.04
C TYR A 851 -24.23 13.00 13.09
N THR A 852 -23.25 13.10 12.20
CA THR A 852 -21.97 12.39 12.33
C THR A 852 -20.86 13.40 12.05
N PHE A 853 -19.72 13.25 12.73
CA PHE A 853 -18.56 14.12 12.52
C PHE A 853 -18.15 14.18 11.02
N VAL A 854 -18.18 13.03 10.35
CA VAL A 854 -17.82 12.91 8.92
C VAL A 854 -18.84 13.59 8.00
N ALA A 855 -20.14 13.52 8.30
CA ALA A 855 -21.16 14.21 7.49
C ALA A 855 -21.03 15.74 7.59
N ILE A 856 -20.80 16.27 8.80
CA ILE A 856 -20.60 17.71 9.01
C ILE A 856 -19.34 18.18 8.28
N HIS A 857 -18.22 17.47 8.45
CA HIS A 857 -16.96 17.79 7.78
C HIS A 857 -17.09 17.80 6.26
N SER A 858 -17.65 16.73 5.67
CA SER A 858 -17.81 16.62 4.21
C SER A 858 -18.80 17.64 3.61
N LEU A 859 -19.89 17.96 4.32
CA LEU A 859 -20.83 19.00 3.89
C LEU A 859 -20.20 20.40 3.91
N PHE A 860 -19.54 20.78 5.00
CA PHE A 860 -18.89 22.09 5.11
C PHE A 860 -17.76 22.23 4.07
N LEU A 861 -16.97 21.16 3.87
CA LEU A 861 -15.95 21.13 2.83
C LEU A 861 -16.53 21.25 1.41
N ALA A 862 -17.71 20.68 1.15
CA ALA A 862 -18.39 20.82 -0.16
C ALA A 862 -18.88 22.25 -0.39
N ALA A 863 -19.48 22.89 0.62
CA ALA A 863 -19.87 24.30 0.52
C ALA A 863 -18.65 25.21 0.25
N LEU A 864 -17.55 25.02 0.98
CA LEU A 864 -16.29 25.74 0.74
C LEU A 864 -15.74 25.49 -0.66
N THR A 865 -15.73 24.23 -1.12
CA THR A 865 -15.19 23.84 -2.43
C THR A 865 -15.99 24.46 -3.57
N MET A 866 -17.32 24.48 -3.48
CA MET A 866 -18.22 25.17 -4.43
C MET A 866 -17.93 26.68 -4.46
N LEU A 867 -17.85 27.33 -3.30
CA LEU A 867 -17.61 28.78 -3.22
C LEU A 867 -16.21 29.17 -3.74
N TYR A 868 -15.18 28.37 -3.43
CA TYR A 868 -13.84 28.55 -3.98
C TYR A 868 -13.81 28.40 -5.51
N ALA A 869 -14.46 27.37 -6.07
CA ALA A 869 -14.47 27.17 -7.51
C ALA A 869 -15.15 28.31 -8.26
N LEU A 870 -16.25 28.84 -7.70
CA LEU A 870 -16.90 30.05 -8.18
C LEU A 870 -16.01 31.29 -8.04
N ARG A 871 -15.23 31.42 -6.96
CA ARG A 871 -14.23 32.50 -6.79
C ARG A 871 -13.13 32.44 -7.84
N ALA A 872 -12.61 31.25 -8.11
CA ALA A 872 -11.43 31.00 -8.93
C ALA A 872 -11.70 30.99 -10.45
N SER A 873 -12.90 30.59 -10.91
CA SER A 873 -13.24 30.46 -12.33
C SER A 873 -14.32 31.47 -12.77
N PRO A 874 -13.97 32.53 -13.52
CA PRO A 874 -14.95 33.42 -14.14
C PRO A 874 -15.88 32.70 -15.13
N ALA A 875 -15.36 31.71 -15.87
CA ALA A 875 -16.16 30.91 -16.80
C ALA A 875 -17.27 30.12 -16.08
N LEU A 876 -16.97 29.54 -14.91
CA LEU A 876 -17.96 28.84 -14.11
C LEU A 876 -19.06 29.77 -13.58
N ARG A 877 -18.75 31.05 -13.31
CA ARG A 877 -19.74 32.09 -12.96
C ARG A 877 -20.60 32.55 -14.14
N GLN A 878 -20.20 32.28 -15.38
CA GLN A 878 -21.01 32.55 -16.57
C GLN A 878 -22.02 31.41 -16.83
N ASP A 879 -21.63 30.17 -16.55
CA ASP A 879 -22.48 28.99 -16.76
C ASP A 879 -23.51 28.78 -15.64
N LEU A 880 -23.16 29.11 -14.39
CA LEU A 880 -24.05 28.99 -13.23
C LEU A 880 -24.68 30.33 -12.90
N THR A 881 -26.00 30.37 -12.72
CA THR A 881 -26.70 31.63 -12.44
C THR A 881 -26.71 31.96 -10.93
N LYS A 882 -26.64 33.26 -10.60
CA LYS A 882 -26.71 33.76 -9.21
C LYS A 882 -27.87 33.18 -8.38
N PRO A 883 -29.11 33.00 -8.91
CA PRO A 883 -30.20 32.35 -8.17
C PRO A 883 -29.94 30.87 -7.83
N VAL A 884 -29.28 30.11 -8.72
CA VAL A 884 -28.92 28.70 -8.46
C VAL A 884 -27.91 28.61 -7.33
N ILE A 885 -26.88 29.47 -7.32
CA ILE A 885 -25.88 29.51 -6.24
C ILE A 885 -26.51 29.91 -4.91
N SER A 886 -27.36 30.94 -4.90
CA SER A 886 -28.11 31.37 -3.71
C SER A 886 -28.99 30.24 -3.15
N THR A 887 -29.63 29.46 -4.04
CA THR A 887 -30.42 28.28 -3.67
C THR A 887 -29.56 27.18 -3.04
N ASN A 888 -28.38 26.89 -3.62
CA ASN A 888 -27.46 25.89 -3.08
C ASN A 888 -26.90 26.28 -1.70
N ILE A 889 -26.55 27.56 -1.51
CA ILE A 889 -26.13 28.11 -0.20
C ILE A 889 -27.28 27.94 0.82
N SER A 890 -28.50 28.36 0.45
CA SER A 890 -29.68 28.26 1.34
C SER A 890 -30.02 26.81 1.70
N THR A 891 -29.90 25.89 0.74
CA THR A 891 -30.09 24.45 0.95
C THR A 891 -29.05 23.90 1.90
N PHE A 892 -27.76 24.23 1.71
CA PHE A 892 -26.69 23.87 2.63
C PHE A 892 -26.99 24.39 4.05
N LEU A 893 -27.31 25.67 4.22
CA LEU A 893 -27.51 26.27 5.55
C LEU A 893 -28.70 25.64 6.30
N THR A 894 -29.79 25.38 5.59
CA THR A 894 -30.99 24.71 6.14
C THR A 894 -30.67 23.28 6.59
N LEU A 895 -30.01 22.51 5.72
CA LEU A 895 -29.54 21.15 6.01
C LEU A 895 -28.55 21.13 7.18
N PHE A 896 -27.56 22.01 7.16
CA PHE A 896 -26.42 22.01 8.08
C PHE A 896 -26.83 22.41 9.50
N ARG A 897 -27.66 23.47 9.65
CA ARG A 897 -28.29 23.81 10.95
C ARG A 897 -29.19 22.68 11.44
N GLY A 898 -29.95 22.05 10.55
CA GLY A 898 -30.82 20.89 10.85
C GLY A 898 -30.06 19.68 11.40
N ILE A 899 -29.05 19.17 10.68
CA ILE A 899 -28.24 18.03 11.15
C ILE A 899 -27.38 18.36 12.37
N SER A 900 -26.96 19.62 12.53
CA SER A 900 -26.19 20.06 13.69
C SER A 900 -27.03 20.15 14.97
N ASN A 901 -28.36 20.19 14.86
CA ASN A 901 -29.32 20.03 15.95
C ASN A 901 -29.02 20.94 17.17
N GLY A 902 -28.79 22.23 16.90
CA GLY A 902 -28.59 23.28 17.90
C GLY A 902 -27.18 23.42 18.48
N ARG A 903 -26.21 22.56 18.11
CA ARG A 903 -24.84 22.63 18.63
C ARG A 903 -24.07 23.85 18.10
N ALA A 904 -23.23 24.47 18.94
CA ALA A 904 -22.50 25.71 18.62
C ALA A 904 -21.65 25.63 17.33
N VAL A 905 -21.05 24.46 17.05
CA VAL A 905 -20.32 24.14 15.82
C VAL A 905 -21.13 24.38 14.54
N GLY A 906 -22.42 24.05 14.57
CA GLY A 906 -23.32 24.17 13.43
C GLY A 906 -23.42 25.63 12.99
N GLU A 907 -23.69 26.50 13.97
CA GLU A 907 -23.86 27.92 13.72
C GLU A 907 -22.55 28.62 13.33
N LYS A 908 -21.42 28.28 13.96
CA LYS A 908 -20.10 28.83 13.60
C LYS A 908 -19.73 28.51 12.14
N CYS A 909 -19.92 27.26 11.70
CA CYS A 909 -19.70 26.87 10.30
C CYS A 909 -20.75 27.48 9.35
N SER A 910 -22.03 27.54 9.72
CA SER A 910 -23.07 28.21 8.91
C SER A 910 -22.77 29.69 8.68
N SER A 911 -22.34 30.42 9.72
CA SER A 911 -21.99 31.84 9.63
C SER A 911 -20.82 32.10 8.66
N ILE A 912 -19.83 31.21 8.61
CA ILE A 912 -18.72 31.29 7.64
C ILE A 912 -19.22 31.10 6.21
N ILE A 913 -20.07 30.11 5.95
CA ILE A 913 -20.65 29.88 4.62
C ILE A 913 -21.61 31.01 4.21
N GLU A 914 -22.34 31.62 5.15
CA GLU A 914 -23.14 32.83 4.90
C GLU A 914 -22.28 34.03 4.48
N ARG A 915 -21.20 34.30 5.22
CA ARG A 915 -20.26 35.39 4.93
C ARG A 915 -19.55 35.19 3.59
N LEU A 916 -18.95 34.02 3.38
CA LEU A 916 -18.27 33.68 2.13
C LEU A 916 -19.26 33.63 0.96
N GLY A 917 -20.43 33.02 1.15
CA GLY A 917 -21.48 32.97 0.14
C GLY A 917 -21.93 34.36 -0.30
N THR A 918 -22.14 35.28 0.64
CA THR A 918 -22.47 36.69 0.34
C THR A 918 -21.35 37.36 -0.46
N ALA A 919 -20.08 37.18 -0.07
CA ALA A 919 -18.93 37.74 -0.77
C ALA A 919 -18.68 37.15 -2.18
N ILE A 920 -19.11 35.91 -2.44
CA ILE A 920 -19.04 35.30 -3.78
C ILE A 920 -20.24 35.71 -4.64
N LEU A 921 -21.42 35.96 -4.04
CA LEU A 921 -22.60 36.42 -4.77
C LEU A 921 -22.45 37.83 -5.34
N THR A 922 -21.61 38.71 -4.77
CA THR A 922 -21.32 40.04 -5.34
C THR A 922 -20.44 39.97 -6.61
N LEU A 923 -19.65 38.91 -6.79
CA LEU A 923 -18.84 38.66 -8.00
C LEU A 923 -19.68 38.32 -9.25
N PHE A 924 -21.01 38.26 -9.10
CA PHE A 924 -21.97 38.17 -10.21
C PHE A 924 -22.54 39.55 -10.61
N ASP A 925 -22.35 40.58 -9.78
CA ASP A 925 -22.87 41.94 -10.01
C ASP A 925 -21.76 42.90 -10.49
N ASP A 926 -20.53 42.75 -9.97
CA ASP A 926 -19.35 43.55 -10.33
C ASP A 926 -18.14 42.64 -10.67
N THR A 927 -17.32 43.08 -11.64
CA THR A 927 -16.19 42.26 -12.17
C THR A 927 -14.84 42.53 -11.50
N GLU A 928 -14.66 43.64 -10.79
CA GLU A 928 -13.35 44.08 -10.27
C GLU A 928 -13.41 44.60 -8.81
N GLN A 929 -13.46 43.69 -7.83
CA GLN A 929 -12.99 43.99 -6.48
C GLN A 929 -11.96 42.95 -5.99
N PRO A 930 -10.77 43.37 -5.51
CA PRO A 930 -9.75 42.47 -4.99
C PRO A 930 -10.08 42.02 -3.56
N ILE A 931 -10.82 40.92 -3.43
CA ILE A 931 -11.15 40.30 -2.12
C ILE A 931 -9.99 39.39 -1.65
N SER A 932 -8.78 39.93 -1.52
CA SER A 932 -7.57 39.15 -1.19
C SER A 932 -7.70 38.36 0.12
N ALA A 933 -8.34 38.94 1.14
CA ALA A 933 -8.58 38.29 2.42
C ALA A 933 -9.43 36.99 2.31
N VAL A 934 -10.30 36.88 1.30
CA VAL A 934 -11.09 35.66 1.06
C VAL A 934 -10.27 34.60 0.32
N ASP A 935 -9.32 35.01 -0.52
CA ASP A 935 -8.41 34.06 -1.18
C ASP A 935 -7.47 33.40 -0.17
N ASP A 936 -6.88 34.19 0.72
CA ASP A 936 -6.01 33.69 1.79
C ASP A 936 -6.76 32.76 2.76
N GLU A 937 -8.04 33.07 3.04
CA GLU A 937 -8.94 32.21 3.83
C GLU A 937 -9.25 30.89 3.11
N PHE A 938 -9.55 30.91 1.80
CA PHE A 938 -9.74 29.67 1.04
C PHE A 938 -8.47 28.82 0.97
N GLN A 939 -7.29 29.43 0.78
CA GLN A 939 -6.03 28.67 0.80
C GLN A 939 -5.77 28.02 2.17
N SER A 940 -6.17 28.66 3.26
CA SER A 940 -6.09 28.05 4.59
C SER A 940 -7.05 26.88 4.75
N TRP A 941 -8.29 26.97 4.25
CA TRP A 941 -9.24 25.84 4.20
C TRP A 941 -8.78 24.62 3.38
N PHE A 942 -7.80 24.79 2.49
CA PHE A 942 -7.20 23.69 1.73
C PHE A 942 -5.80 23.27 2.22
N GLY A 943 -5.23 23.95 3.23
CA GLY A 943 -3.90 23.64 3.79
C GLY A 943 -2.76 24.03 2.85
N LEU A 944 -2.90 25.19 2.22
CA LEU A 944 -2.07 25.72 1.13
C LEU A 944 -1.40 27.08 1.44
N GLN A 945 -1.50 27.58 2.68
CA GLN A 945 -1.01 28.91 3.09
C GLN A 945 0.52 29.12 2.98
N THR A 946 1.30 28.09 2.65
CA THR A 946 2.75 28.16 2.46
C THR A 946 3.21 27.73 1.06
N ASN A 947 3.94 28.64 0.38
CA ASN A 947 4.73 28.44 -0.86
C ASN A 947 4.04 28.53 -2.23
N ILE A 948 2.91 29.23 -2.41
CA ILE A 948 2.31 29.37 -3.76
C ILE A 948 2.85 30.59 -4.55
N PHE A 949 3.28 31.68 -3.89
CA PHE A 949 3.90 32.82 -4.58
C PHE A 949 5.14 33.35 -3.83
N SER A 950 6.30 33.29 -4.48
CA SER A 950 7.42 34.18 -4.14
C SER A 950 7.02 35.60 -4.54
N PRO A 951 7.50 36.67 -3.86
CA PRO A 951 7.28 38.05 -4.32
C PRO A 951 7.68 38.26 -5.79
N ARG A 952 8.75 37.58 -6.23
CA ARG A 952 9.23 37.59 -7.63
C ARG A 952 8.22 37.07 -8.66
N ASP A 953 7.27 36.22 -8.26
CA ASP A 953 6.25 35.67 -9.16
C ASP A 953 5.00 36.56 -9.23
N ARG A 954 4.82 37.51 -8.30
CA ARG A 954 3.78 38.55 -8.38
C ARG A 954 4.18 39.70 -9.32
N ASP A 955 5.44 40.12 -9.28
CA ASP A 955 5.97 41.25 -10.06
C ASP A 955 5.99 41.00 -11.58
N ALA A 956 5.82 39.74 -12.03
CA ALA A 956 5.84 39.37 -13.44
C ALA A 956 4.50 39.57 -14.18
N ILE A 957 3.40 39.87 -13.47
CA ILE A 957 2.03 39.94 -14.04
C ILE A 957 1.47 41.37 -14.03
N PHE A 958 1.89 42.22 -13.09
CA PHE A 958 1.50 43.64 -13.01
C PHE A 958 2.72 44.50 -12.60
N GLY A 959 2.99 45.59 -13.32
CA GLY A 959 4.27 46.29 -13.24
C GLY A 959 4.33 47.55 -12.35
N ASP A 960 5.50 47.71 -11.72
CA ASP A 960 6.14 48.97 -11.24
C ASP A 960 5.54 49.72 -10.00
N PRO A 961 6.35 50.46 -9.20
CA PRO A 961 7.44 49.92 -8.38
C PRO A 961 7.58 50.54 -6.95
N VAL A 962 8.54 50.03 -6.16
CA VAL A 962 9.18 50.62 -4.93
C VAL A 962 8.45 50.50 -3.58
N GLY A 963 9.13 49.92 -2.57
CA GLY A 963 8.97 50.35 -1.16
C GLY A 963 9.20 49.34 -0.02
N MET A 964 10.38 49.40 0.61
CA MET A 964 10.72 48.92 1.98
C MET A 964 10.78 47.41 2.33
N SER A 965 11.85 47.09 3.07
CA SER A 965 12.08 45.92 3.96
C SER A 965 12.16 46.48 5.39
N PRO A 966 11.90 45.77 6.53
CA PRO A 966 12.36 44.39 6.77
C PRO A 966 11.46 43.45 7.65
N HIS A 967 11.83 42.16 7.67
CA HIS A 967 11.83 41.19 8.80
C HIS A 967 11.55 39.74 8.35
N LEU A 968 12.49 38.83 8.65
CA LEU A 968 12.40 37.36 8.60
C LEU A 968 12.18 36.83 10.05
N PRO A 969 11.92 35.53 10.31
CA PRO A 969 11.18 34.48 9.56
C PRO A 969 10.18 33.68 10.46
N ASP A 970 9.35 32.79 9.90
CA ASP A 970 9.01 31.49 10.55
C ASP A 970 8.45 30.46 9.54
N VAL A 971 8.60 29.16 9.84
CA VAL A 971 8.10 28.02 9.03
C VAL A 971 7.14 27.19 9.87
N ARG A 972 5.85 27.16 9.50
CA ARG A 972 4.82 26.35 10.21
C ARG A 972 3.97 25.57 9.21
N VAL A 973 3.43 24.44 9.68
CA VAL A 973 2.81 23.40 8.84
C VAL A 973 1.31 23.65 8.71
N ASP A 974 0.87 24.14 7.56
CA ASP A 974 -0.54 24.44 7.32
C ASP A 974 -1.35 23.15 7.12
N LEU A 975 -2.14 22.79 8.12
CA LEU A 975 -3.22 21.82 7.96
C LEU A 975 -4.53 22.59 7.68
N PRO A 976 -5.45 22.05 6.85
CA PRO A 976 -6.61 22.79 6.31
C PRO A 976 -7.65 23.36 7.30
N TRP A 977 -7.35 23.36 8.60
CA TRP A 977 -8.31 23.60 9.68
C TRP A 977 -7.70 24.39 10.85
N THR A 978 -6.56 25.08 10.70
CA THR A 978 -5.99 25.87 11.81
C THR A 978 -6.77 27.16 12.10
N ASP A 979 -7.37 27.79 11.08
CA ASP A 979 -7.88 29.18 11.18
C ASP A 979 -9.32 29.31 11.72
N LEU A 980 -10.07 28.22 11.90
CA LEU A 980 -11.48 28.25 12.34
C LEU A 980 -11.66 28.39 13.86
N PHE A 981 -10.57 28.48 14.62
CA PHE A 981 -10.53 28.05 16.02
C PHE A 981 -9.80 29.01 16.97
N ILE A 982 -9.88 30.32 16.71
CA ILE A 982 -9.31 31.35 17.58
C ILE A 982 -10.35 31.71 18.65
N GLU A 983 -9.90 31.76 19.91
CA GLU A 983 -10.64 31.98 21.17
C GLU A 983 -11.42 30.79 21.77
N GLY A 984 -11.40 30.71 23.11
CA GLY A 984 -12.08 29.66 23.89
C GLY A 984 -11.74 29.73 25.39
N LEU A 985 -12.69 29.35 26.24
CA LEU A 985 -12.67 29.50 27.71
C LEU A 985 -12.00 28.35 28.48
N ASP A 986 -12.03 28.42 29.82
CA ASP A 986 -11.46 27.45 30.76
C ASP A 986 -12.55 26.53 31.36
N MET A 987 -12.27 25.22 31.43
CA MET A 987 -13.17 24.20 31.97
C MET A 987 -12.69 23.62 33.32
N GLY A 988 -11.69 24.23 33.96
CA GLY A 988 -11.24 23.87 35.31
C GLY A 988 -12.26 24.13 36.44
N ALA A 989 -13.43 24.69 36.12
CA ALA A 989 -14.42 25.17 37.09
C ALA A 989 -15.54 24.17 37.47
N VAL A 990 -15.64 22.99 36.84
CA VAL A 990 -16.70 22.00 37.17
C VAL A 990 -16.11 20.82 37.95
N SER A 991 -16.35 20.82 39.26
CA SER A 991 -15.80 19.85 40.21
C SER A 991 -16.47 18.47 40.13
N ALA A 992 -15.86 17.55 39.41
CA ALA A 992 -16.13 16.11 39.49
C ALA A 992 -15.50 15.47 40.75
N TRP A 993 -15.84 16.01 41.92
CA TRP A 993 -15.62 15.43 43.25
C TRP A 993 -16.85 15.75 44.12
N ASN A 994 -17.92 14.98 43.97
CA ASN A 994 -19.06 14.93 44.89
C ASN A 994 -19.96 13.72 44.57
N PHE A 995 -19.43 12.51 44.78
CA PHE A 995 -20.20 11.30 45.07
C PHE A 995 -19.30 10.29 45.81
N PHE A 996 -19.03 10.64 47.07
CA PHE A 996 -18.70 9.76 48.18
C PHE A 996 -19.52 10.25 49.38
#